data_AF-A0A9W4UGD2-F1
#
_entry.id   AF-A0A9W4UGD2-F1
#
_cell.length_a   1.000
_cell.length_b   1.000
_cell.length_c   1.000
_cell.angle_alpha   90.00
_cell.angle_beta   90.00
_cell.angle_gamma   90.00
#
_symmetry.space_group_name_H-M   'P 1'
#
loop_
_entity.id
_entity.type
_entity.pdbx_description
1 polymer ?
#
loop_
_entity_poly.entity_id
_entity_poly.type
_entity_poly.pdbx_seq_one_letter_code
_entity_poly.pdbx_strand_id
1 'polypeptide(L)'
;MSEKRPHEDPDHVAGPQAQVPRVAKVRACAECKKHKIKCEQVPGEQKCSKCLRGNLECVPHNPLQRLQDEDAQWKENATAEIAQLRAAVQVLLRHSQLPDLACLPEKIPARQQSIVISPVNVTENGINTTMVVPPMDMTRENSVDPSLEEGPELSELVPAPMRSLYDLTRIRNLRSSIRWKPDADFAQTDFIAQGIINLGEAEELFARFMKDIYQLLWEGMLVPHTTLDALRRHSTLLTATILTVASLHTSGRTDTMQKCYNVFVSLAYSTCLSRLQNLDDVRALCLAAFYVPNLSWKLSGLAVRNAVEMNLHQSYNKLSRGHTDQRNNVRLWYALYVCEHQFSIAYGRPPLLHDDLAIKNIEQFLNHAETTPGDLRLLAQVALFRVLTDAYMAFGSDPEQPLDERDFHQLRMFNFSIEQWRLTWQPRCEDSATIGSYPSKAIVLYYHFARFQLNSLALRALPSPSATSSESLSYDRREAANIAISAATATLTLIFEEPDLRKAMFGVPLFTHTMVAFCATFLLKMARTWGVVAQTASPEWTTEPAGLGLNFNIAQVLSLSRRSANLLSRISESLNEKHLIRYIVRGIKELLKFFDAPETPNSSTNTAHIRNTVPDAASQATVAPDPVNMMNSDLSNMNGFNMYDLIGSYGFGFDDEPFVGQAAPSNDFDLWST
;
A
#
# COMPACT_ATOMS: atom_id res chain seq x y z
N MET A 1 58.69 43.18 -0.48
CA MET A 1 58.38 44.38 0.33
C MET A 1 57.51 43.95 1.52
N SER A 2 57.44 44.77 2.57
CA SER A 2 57.44 44.27 3.96
C SER A 2 56.08 44.11 4.67
N GLU A 3 56.07 43.18 5.63
CA GLU A 3 55.53 43.20 7.02
C GLU A 3 54.23 43.93 7.46
N LYS A 4 53.43 43.16 8.24
CA LYS A 4 52.79 43.42 9.57
C LYS A 4 51.56 44.36 9.76
N ARG A 5 50.70 43.91 10.73
CA ARG A 5 49.56 44.57 11.45
C ARG A 5 50.10 45.52 12.58
N PRO A 6 49.34 46.33 13.39
CA PRO A 6 48.04 46.14 14.14
C PRO A 6 46.95 47.26 13.91
N HIS A 7 45.69 47.26 14.39
CA HIS A 7 45.09 47.29 15.77
C HIS A 7 45.40 48.64 16.52
N GLU A 8 44.55 49.32 17.34
CA GLU A 8 43.41 48.99 18.25
C GLU A 8 42.26 50.09 18.33
N ASP A 9 41.37 50.01 19.34
CA ASP A 9 40.15 50.80 19.70
C ASP A 9 40.39 52.23 20.31
N PRO A 10 39.34 53.03 20.65
CA PRO A 10 38.94 53.14 22.08
C PRO A 10 37.43 53.34 22.40
N ASP A 11 37.12 53.16 23.69
CA ASP A 11 35.80 52.84 24.26
C ASP A 11 35.14 53.99 25.08
N HIS A 12 33.87 53.78 25.49
CA HIS A 12 33.19 54.26 26.72
C HIS A 12 32.35 55.57 26.87
N VAL A 13 31.05 55.35 27.16
CA VAL A 13 30.18 55.90 28.26
C VAL A 13 29.58 57.33 28.19
N ALA A 14 28.24 57.40 28.15
CA ALA A 14 27.39 58.42 28.80
C ALA A 14 25.95 57.90 29.06
N GLY A 15 25.26 58.42 30.10
CA GLY A 15 24.03 57.84 30.69
C GLY A 15 22.65 58.30 30.13
N PRO A 16 21.54 57.91 30.81
CA PRO A 16 20.18 57.96 30.26
C PRO A 16 19.48 59.33 30.36
N GLN A 17 18.66 59.68 29.36
CA GLN A 17 17.80 60.87 29.36
C GLN A 17 16.30 60.52 29.32
N ALA A 18 15.50 61.31 30.04
CA ALA A 18 14.09 61.06 30.30
C ALA A 18 13.17 61.40 29.10
N GLN A 19 12.13 60.60 28.87
CA GLN A 19 11.11 60.86 27.87
C GLN A 19 9.90 61.61 28.44
N VAL A 20 9.41 62.59 27.69
CA VAL A 20 8.27 63.46 28.01
C VAL A 20 6.95 62.66 28.09
N PRO A 21 6.08 62.86 29.09
CA PRO A 21 4.84 62.12 29.21
C PRO A 21 3.85 62.48 28.10
N ARG A 22 3.45 61.48 27.31
CA ARG A 22 2.41 61.62 26.28
C ARG A 22 1.01 61.64 26.93
N VAL A 23 0.19 62.61 26.53
CA VAL A 23 -1.20 62.77 26.98
C VAL A 23 -2.01 61.48 26.77
N ALA A 24 -2.65 60.99 27.83
CA ALA A 24 -3.46 59.78 27.79
C ALA A 24 -4.71 60.00 26.90
N LYS A 25 -4.92 59.11 25.92
CA LYS A 25 -6.13 59.12 25.08
C LYS A 25 -7.35 58.74 25.93
N VAL A 26 -8.23 59.70 26.20
CA VAL A 26 -9.47 59.51 26.95
C VAL A 26 -10.35 58.45 26.25
N ARG A 27 -10.70 57.38 26.97
CA ARG A 27 -11.61 56.33 26.47
C ARG A 27 -13.06 56.79 26.56
N ALA A 28 -13.87 56.46 25.56
CA ALA A 28 -15.31 56.73 25.58
C ALA A 28 -16.06 55.83 26.58
N CYS A 29 -17.10 56.37 27.22
CA CYS A 29 -18.03 55.60 28.04
C CYS A 29 -18.85 54.61 27.17
N ALA A 30 -19.48 53.62 27.81
CA ALA A 30 -20.22 52.57 27.13
C ALA A 30 -21.27 53.11 26.14
N GLU A 31 -22.05 54.12 26.55
CA GLU A 31 -23.17 54.62 25.75
C GLU A 31 -22.73 55.52 24.58
N CYS A 32 -21.67 56.33 24.76
CA CYS A 32 -21.07 57.05 23.63
C CYS A 32 -20.43 56.10 22.61
N LYS A 33 -19.83 54.99 23.06
CA LYS A 33 -19.27 53.95 22.18
C LYS A 33 -20.39 53.20 21.42
N LYS A 34 -21.46 52.81 22.09
CA LYS A 34 -22.64 52.14 21.51
C LYS A 34 -23.30 52.98 20.42
N HIS A 35 -23.41 54.29 20.61
CA HIS A 35 -23.92 55.22 19.61
C HIS A 35 -22.86 55.75 18.61
N LYS A 36 -21.61 55.24 18.65
CA LYS A 36 -20.49 55.64 17.77
C LYS A 36 -20.24 57.17 17.71
N ILE A 37 -20.36 57.86 18.83
CA ILE A 37 -20.18 59.31 18.94
C ILE A 37 -19.01 59.69 19.86
N LYS A 38 -18.46 60.89 19.66
CA LYS A 38 -17.36 61.43 20.46
C LYS A 38 -17.80 61.62 21.92
N CYS A 39 -17.04 61.05 22.85
CA CYS A 39 -17.26 61.19 24.28
C CYS A 39 -16.40 62.32 24.83
N GLU A 40 -17.02 63.41 25.28
CA GLU A 40 -16.32 64.58 25.81
C GLU A 40 -16.55 64.66 27.32
N GLN A 41 -15.47 64.54 28.10
CA GLN A 41 -15.50 64.64 29.55
C GLN A 41 -15.54 66.12 29.95
N VAL A 42 -16.42 66.46 30.89
CA VAL A 42 -16.52 67.82 31.43
C VAL A 42 -15.53 67.94 32.61
N PRO A 43 -14.65 68.96 32.66
CA PRO A 43 -13.72 69.13 33.78
C PRO A 43 -14.48 69.33 35.10
N GLY A 44 -14.19 68.51 36.10
CA GLY A 44 -14.86 68.55 37.42
C GLY A 44 -16.10 67.66 37.56
N GLU A 45 -16.54 67.00 36.49
CA GLU A 45 -17.75 66.16 36.47
C GLU A 45 -17.42 64.68 36.18
N GLN A 46 -18.18 63.76 36.78
CA GLN A 46 -18.01 62.31 36.58
C GLN A 46 -18.78 61.79 35.35
N LYS A 47 -19.66 62.61 34.77
CA LYS A 47 -20.42 62.29 33.54
C LYS A 47 -19.86 63.03 32.32
N CYS A 48 -19.86 62.37 31.16
CA CYS A 48 -19.57 63.04 29.90
C CYS A 48 -20.70 64.00 29.49
N SER A 49 -20.42 64.96 28.60
CA SER A 49 -21.37 66.02 28.23
C SER A 49 -22.71 65.53 27.67
N LYS A 50 -22.79 64.30 27.14
CA LYS A 50 -24.05 63.67 26.73
C LYS A 50 -24.75 62.94 27.88
N CYS A 51 -24.04 62.14 28.67
CA CYS A 51 -24.62 61.45 29.83
C CYS A 51 -25.14 62.44 30.88
N LEU A 52 -24.47 63.58 31.06
CA LEU A 52 -24.94 64.68 31.91
C LEU A 52 -26.26 65.27 31.39
N ARG A 53 -26.34 65.63 30.09
CA ARG A 53 -27.56 66.20 29.47
C ARG A 53 -28.73 65.23 29.35
N GLY A 54 -28.46 63.93 29.14
CA GLY A 54 -29.48 62.88 29.07
C GLY A 54 -29.87 62.29 30.41
N ASN A 55 -29.27 62.76 31.51
CA ASN A 55 -29.35 62.18 32.85
C ASN A 55 -29.10 60.65 32.91
N LEU A 56 -28.17 60.17 32.08
CA LEU A 56 -27.77 58.76 31.99
C LEU A 56 -26.54 58.48 32.86
N GLU A 57 -26.36 57.22 33.25
CA GLU A 57 -25.16 56.77 33.95
C GLU A 57 -23.97 56.68 32.97
N CYS A 58 -22.80 57.17 33.40
CA CYS A 58 -21.63 57.34 32.52
C CYS A 58 -20.55 56.29 32.80
N VAL A 59 -20.90 55.01 32.70
CA VAL A 59 -19.97 53.91 33.04
C VAL A 59 -18.81 53.82 32.03
N PRO A 60 -17.54 53.80 32.48
CA PRO A 60 -16.39 53.55 31.61
C PRO A 60 -16.41 52.11 31.08
N HIS A 61 -16.29 51.95 29.77
CA HIS A 61 -16.38 50.63 29.14
C HIS A 61 -15.08 49.84 29.35
N ASN A 62 -15.08 48.94 30.33
CA ASN A 62 -13.99 48.01 30.61
C ASN A 62 -14.29 46.62 29.99
N PRO A 63 -13.69 46.24 28.84
CA PRO A 63 -13.97 44.95 28.20
C PRO A 63 -13.46 43.74 29.00
N LEU A 64 -12.51 43.92 29.91
CA LEU A 64 -11.99 42.84 30.76
C LEU A 64 -13.02 42.35 31.79
N GLN A 65 -13.86 43.26 32.30
CA GLN A 65 -14.88 42.92 33.30
C GLN A 65 -15.93 41.97 32.70
N ARG A 66 -16.45 42.32 31.53
CA ARG A 66 -17.47 41.51 30.84
C ARG A 66 -16.96 40.10 30.49
N LEU A 67 -15.68 39.97 30.10
CA LEU A 67 -15.07 38.66 29.88
C LEU A 67 -14.97 37.85 31.18
N GLN A 68 -14.70 38.48 32.31
CA GLN A 68 -14.70 37.81 33.62
C GLN A 68 -16.10 37.38 34.05
N ASP A 69 -17.13 38.19 33.77
CA ASP A 69 -18.53 37.86 34.05
C ASP A 69 -19.02 36.69 33.17
N GLU A 70 -18.69 36.69 31.87
CA GLU A 70 -18.98 35.60 30.92
C GLU A 70 -18.26 34.29 31.32
N ASP A 71 -17.00 34.38 31.78
CA ASP A 71 -16.19 33.24 32.25
C ASP A 71 -16.68 32.68 33.60
N ALA A 72 -17.21 33.53 34.48
CA ALA A 72 -17.85 33.12 35.73
C ALA A 72 -19.18 32.39 35.46
N GLN A 73 -20.01 32.93 34.57
CA GLN A 73 -21.29 32.32 34.19
C GLN A 73 -21.11 31.00 33.44
N TRP A 74 -20.05 30.88 32.61
CA TRP A 74 -19.66 29.60 32.01
C TRP A 74 -19.27 28.56 33.07
N LYS A 75 -18.51 28.94 34.11
CA LYS A 75 -18.13 28.03 35.22
C LYS A 75 -19.33 27.57 36.05
N GLU A 76 -20.29 28.45 36.30
CA GLU A 76 -21.54 28.09 36.98
C GLU A 76 -22.35 27.06 36.17
N ASN A 77 -22.53 27.29 34.87
CA ASN A 77 -23.22 26.34 33.98
C ASN A 77 -22.48 25.00 33.88
N ALA A 78 -21.16 25.02 33.69
CA ALA A 78 -20.35 23.80 33.61
C ALA A 78 -20.37 22.99 34.91
N THR A 79 -20.35 23.65 36.08
CA THR A 79 -20.46 22.95 37.37
C THR A 79 -21.86 22.37 37.60
N ALA A 80 -22.92 23.03 37.14
CA ALA A 80 -24.28 22.49 37.16
C ALA A 80 -24.43 21.25 36.25
N GLU A 81 -23.92 21.29 35.01
CA GLU A 81 -23.91 20.15 34.10
C GLU A 81 -23.11 18.96 34.65
N ILE A 82 -21.92 19.20 35.22
CA ILE A 82 -21.10 18.15 35.87
C ILE A 82 -21.84 17.54 37.07
N ALA A 83 -22.58 18.34 37.86
CA ALA A 83 -23.41 17.83 38.94
C ALA A 83 -24.57 16.96 38.42
N GLN A 84 -25.24 17.39 37.34
CA GLN A 84 -26.30 16.62 36.69
C GLN A 84 -25.79 15.29 36.11
N LEU A 85 -24.63 15.30 35.45
CA LEU A 85 -23.97 14.10 34.94
C LEU A 85 -23.58 13.13 36.06
N ARG A 86 -23.01 13.63 37.17
CA ARG A 86 -22.71 12.81 38.36
C ARG A 86 -23.96 12.15 38.93
N ALA A 87 -25.07 12.89 39.04
CA ALA A 87 -26.34 12.35 39.50
C ALA A 87 -26.90 11.28 38.54
N ALA A 88 -26.84 11.50 37.22
CA ALA A 88 -27.26 10.52 36.22
C ALA A 88 -26.41 9.24 36.27
N VAL A 89 -25.09 9.35 36.41
CA VAL A 89 -24.19 8.21 36.57
C VAL A 89 -24.48 7.45 37.87
N GLN A 90 -24.76 8.13 39.00
CA GLN A 90 -25.17 7.46 40.24
C GLN A 90 -26.49 6.69 40.10
N VAL A 91 -27.45 7.18 39.31
CA VAL A 91 -28.70 6.45 39.00
C VAL A 91 -28.39 5.18 38.18
N LEU A 92 -27.52 5.27 37.17
CA LEU A 92 -27.11 4.13 36.36
C LEU A 92 -26.31 3.08 37.16
N LEU A 93 -25.40 3.51 38.04
CA LEU A 93 -24.64 2.63 38.93
C LEU A 93 -25.56 1.86 39.88
N ARG A 94 -26.55 2.55 40.49
CA ARG A 94 -27.58 1.90 41.34
C ARG A 94 -28.44 0.91 40.56
N HIS A 95 -28.84 1.24 39.34
CA HIS A 95 -29.60 0.32 38.48
C HIS A 95 -28.79 -0.93 38.11
N SER A 96 -27.47 -0.79 37.97
CA SER A 96 -26.53 -1.85 37.59
C SER A 96 -25.92 -2.62 38.77
N GLN A 97 -26.34 -2.33 40.01
CA GLN A 97 -25.77 -2.89 41.26
C GLN A 97 -24.25 -2.66 41.44
N LEU A 98 -23.72 -1.56 40.89
CA LEU A 98 -22.29 -1.20 40.97
C LEU A 98 -22.02 -0.26 42.16
N PRO A 99 -20.76 -0.19 42.66
CA PRO A 99 -20.37 0.71 43.75
C PRO A 99 -20.67 2.18 43.45
N ASP A 100 -20.95 2.96 44.50
CA ASP A 100 -21.19 4.40 44.37
C ASP A 100 -19.92 5.14 43.90
N LEU A 101 -20.10 6.25 43.18
CA LEU A 101 -19.04 7.04 42.56
C LEU A 101 -18.00 7.52 43.58
N ALA A 102 -18.42 7.74 44.83
CA ALA A 102 -17.56 8.15 45.95
C ALA A 102 -16.65 7.03 46.49
N CYS A 103 -16.85 5.78 46.10
CA CYS A 103 -15.99 4.64 46.47
C CYS A 103 -14.86 4.36 45.47
N LEU A 104 -14.80 5.10 44.35
CA LEU A 104 -13.69 5.03 43.42
C LEU A 104 -12.46 5.77 44.01
N PRO A 105 -11.26 5.17 44.01
CA PRO A 105 -10.09 5.80 44.62
C PRO A 105 -9.59 7.01 43.81
N GLU A 106 -9.66 8.21 44.40
CA GLU A 106 -9.13 9.47 43.82
C GLU A 106 -7.60 9.46 43.57
N LYS A 107 -6.88 8.46 44.08
CA LYS A 107 -5.44 8.33 43.90
C LYS A 107 -5.07 7.74 42.54
N ILE A 108 -5.19 8.58 41.51
CA ILE A 108 -4.35 8.45 40.32
C ILE A 108 -2.90 8.71 40.79
N PRO A 109 -1.99 7.71 40.82
CA PRO A 109 -0.58 8.01 41.03
C PRO A 109 -0.11 8.93 39.90
N ALA A 110 0.76 9.90 40.19
CA ALA A 110 1.21 10.91 39.22
C ALA A 110 2.01 10.28 38.06
N ARG A 111 1.30 9.63 37.13
CA ARG A 111 1.79 9.12 35.85
C ARG A 111 2.15 10.36 35.03
N GLN A 112 3.38 10.40 34.53
CA GLN A 112 3.85 11.44 33.61
C GLN A 112 2.76 11.70 32.56
N GLN A 113 2.39 12.97 32.35
CA GLN A 113 1.27 13.38 31.51
C GLN A 113 1.35 12.74 30.12
N SER A 114 0.68 11.61 29.98
CA SER A 114 0.50 10.92 28.71
C SER A 114 -0.66 11.62 28.02
N ILE A 115 -0.45 12.05 26.78
CA ILE A 115 -1.48 12.77 26.02
C ILE A 115 -2.66 11.82 25.84
N VAL A 116 -3.80 12.15 26.47
CA VAL A 116 -5.09 11.54 26.12
C VAL A 116 -5.48 12.13 24.77
N ILE A 117 -5.12 11.44 23.69
CA ILE A 117 -5.68 11.75 22.37
C ILE A 117 -7.09 11.17 22.40
N SER A 118 -8.08 12.02 22.66
CA SER A 118 -9.49 11.62 22.58
C SER A 118 -9.78 11.12 21.16
N PRO A 119 -10.16 9.85 20.96
CA PRO A 119 -10.51 9.36 19.63
C PRO A 119 -11.79 10.05 19.17
N VAL A 120 -11.81 10.54 17.94
CA VAL A 120 -13.03 11.03 17.32
C VAL A 120 -13.75 9.83 16.72
N ASN A 121 -14.89 9.47 17.31
CA ASN A 121 -15.79 8.47 16.73
C ASN A 121 -16.57 9.12 15.60
N VAL A 122 -16.20 8.84 14.36
CA VAL A 122 -17.03 9.15 13.19
C VAL A 122 -18.00 7.99 13.00
N THR A 123 -19.30 8.28 13.10
CA THR A 123 -20.39 7.33 12.84
C THR A 123 -20.99 7.59 11.47
N GLU A 124 -20.79 6.66 10.55
CA GLU A 124 -21.44 6.65 9.24
C GLU A 124 -21.88 5.21 8.93
N ASN A 125 -23.10 5.03 8.44
CA ASN A 125 -23.73 3.72 8.15
C ASN A 125 -23.60 2.63 9.25
N GLY A 126 -23.56 3.04 10.52
CA GLY A 126 -23.48 2.13 11.67
C GLY A 126 -22.06 1.60 11.99
N ILE A 127 -21.03 2.11 11.30
CA ILE A 127 -19.63 1.80 11.58
C ILE A 127 -19.02 2.91 12.45
N ASN A 128 -18.55 2.55 13.64
CA ASN A 128 -17.78 3.46 14.50
C ASN A 128 -16.31 3.46 14.05
N THR A 129 -15.86 4.49 13.34
CA THR A 129 -14.43 4.66 13.04
C THR A 129 -13.79 5.57 14.08
N THR A 130 -12.92 5.00 14.92
CA THR A 130 -12.10 5.70 15.92
C THR A 130 -10.89 6.35 15.25
N MET A 131 -10.98 7.63 14.89
CA MET A 131 -9.83 8.36 14.35
C MET A 131 -9.01 9.02 15.46
N VAL A 132 -7.73 8.65 15.53
CA VAL A 132 -6.73 9.30 16.40
C VAL A 132 -6.18 10.52 15.65
N VAL A 133 -6.75 11.70 15.93
CA VAL A 133 -6.29 12.96 15.32
C VAL A 133 -4.97 13.38 15.98
N PRO A 134 -3.86 13.56 15.23
CA PRO A 134 -2.63 14.06 15.82
C PRO A 134 -2.83 15.49 16.39
N PRO A 135 -2.47 15.76 17.65
CA PRO A 135 -2.64 17.10 18.20
C PRO A 135 -1.73 18.10 17.46
N MET A 136 -2.31 19.19 16.97
CA MET A 136 -1.55 20.32 16.40
C MET A 136 -1.06 21.32 17.47
N ASP A 137 -1.44 21.12 18.74
CA ASP A 137 -1.09 22.03 19.83
C ASP A 137 0.42 22.02 20.12
N MET A 138 1.08 23.13 19.77
CA MET A 138 2.53 23.35 19.89
C MET A 138 2.98 23.60 21.34
N THR A 139 2.53 22.76 22.28
CA THR A 139 2.85 22.89 23.69
C THR A 139 4.31 22.52 23.98
N ARG A 140 4.96 23.38 24.77
CA ARG A 140 6.36 23.25 25.17
C ARG A 140 6.49 22.48 26.48
N GLU A 141 7.49 21.62 26.60
CA GLU A 141 7.78 20.94 27.88
C GLU A 141 8.43 21.86 28.92
N ASN A 142 7.84 21.84 30.12
CA ASN A 142 8.56 22.21 31.34
C ASN A 142 9.64 21.16 31.60
N SER A 143 10.83 21.61 31.97
CA SER A 143 12.05 20.80 31.98
C SER A 143 11.95 19.52 32.82
N VAL A 144 12.17 18.39 32.16
CA VAL A 144 12.77 17.21 32.77
C VAL A 144 14.16 17.10 32.16
N ASP A 145 15.20 17.03 32.99
CA ASP A 145 16.57 16.83 32.51
C ASP A 145 16.67 15.50 31.76
N PRO A 146 17.50 15.41 30.71
CA PRO A 146 17.71 14.15 29.99
C PRO A 146 18.29 13.10 30.95
N SER A 147 17.49 12.07 31.25
CA SER A 147 17.94 10.91 32.01
C SER A 147 19.14 10.26 31.30
N LEU A 148 20.28 10.23 31.99
CA LEU A 148 21.60 9.78 31.50
C LEU A 148 21.67 8.24 31.31
N GLU A 149 20.80 7.69 30.47
CA GLU A 149 20.73 6.26 30.14
C GLU A 149 20.92 5.95 28.64
N GLU A 150 21.30 6.93 27.81
CA GLU A 150 21.87 6.66 26.49
C GLU A 150 23.41 6.65 26.61
N GLY A 151 24.03 5.52 26.28
CA GLY A 151 25.47 5.29 26.48
C GLY A 151 26.37 6.20 25.64
N PRO A 152 27.65 6.36 26.01
CA PRO A 152 28.52 7.47 25.58
C PRO A 152 29.10 7.36 24.14
N GLU A 153 28.40 6.74 23.19
CA GLU A 153 28.94 6.39 21.85
C GLU A 153 28.29 7.10 20.64
N LEU A 154 27.52 8.18 20.84
CA LEU A 154 26.91 8.95 19.74
C LEU A 154 27.26 10.45 19.71
N SER A 155 28.34 10.86 20.39
CA SER A 155 28.73 12.27 20.52
C SER A 155 29.42 12.92 19.31
N GLU A 156 29.63 12.21 18.19
CA GLU A 156 30.38 12.74 17.03
C GLU A 156 29.53 13.10 15.79
N LEU A 157 28.21 12.85 15.81
CA LEU A 157 27.34 13.15 14.65
C LEU A 157 26.37 14.29 14.95
N VAL A 158 26.30 15.26 14.03
CA VAL A 158 25.31 16.34 14.08
C VAL A 158 23.90 15.73 14.05
N PRO A 159 23.03 16.00 15.04
CA PRO A 159 21.69 15.43 15.08
C PRO A 159 20.86 15.86 13.86
N ALA A 160 19.97 14.97 13.41
CA ALA A 160 19.10 15.23 12.27
C ALA A 160 18.28 16.52 12.49
N PRO A 161 18.02 17.35 11.45
CA PRO A 161 17.47 18.70 11.63
C PRO A 161 16.17 18.77 12.45
N MET A 162 15.29 17.78 12.33
CA MET A 162 14.06 17.70 13.14
C MET A 162 14.31 17.39 14.62
N ARG A 163 15.36 16.64 14.95
CA ARG A 163 15.81 16.42 16.34
C ARG A 163 16.39 17.70 16.90
N SER A 164 17.26 18.38 16.15
CA SER A 164 17.79 19.71 16.50
C SER A 164 16.69 20.77 16.69
N LEU A 165 15.63 20.73 15.85
CA LEU A 165 14.45 21.59 15.99
C LEU A 165 13.66 21.24 17.25
N TYR A 166 13.47 19.96 17.58
CA TYR A 166 12.88 19.54 18.85
C TYR A 166 13.71 20.02 20.05
N ASP A 167 15.03 19.81 20.03
CA ASP A 167 15.93 20.19 21.13
C ASP A 167 15.92 21.71 21.39
N LEU A 168 15.85 22.51 20.32
CA LEU A 168 15.73 23.97 20.35
C LEU A 168 14.35 24.45 20.85
N THR A 169 13.27 23.90 20.31
CA THR A 169 11.90 24.39 20.54
C THR A 169 11.24 23.78 21.78
N ARG A 170 11.62 22.54 22.14
CA ARG A 170 11.01 21.66 23.14
C ARG A 170 9.51 21.43 22.95
N ILE A 171 9.05 21.42 21.69
CA ILE A 171 7.66 21.16 21.32
C ILE A 171 7.38 19.66 21.38
N ARG A 172 6.44 19.24 22.23
CA ARG A 172 6.10 17.82 22.48
C ARG A 172 5.93 16.98 21.21
N ASN A 173 5.16 17.49 20.26
CA ASN A 173 4.73 16.74 19.08
C ASN A 173 5.89 16.49 18.09
N LEU A 174 6.97 17.27 18.17
CA LEU A 174 8.18 17.08 17.34
C LEU A 174 9.10 15.97 17.86
N ARG A 175 8.88 15.45 19.07
CA ARG A 175 9.66 14.33 19.62
C ARG A 175 9.32 13.04 18.87
N SER A 176 10.32 12.35 18.31
CA SER A 176 10.14 11.03 17.69
C SER A 176 10.06 9.88 18.70
N SER A 177 10.39 10.12 19.97
CA SER A 177 10.50 9.10 21.02
C SER A 177 9.44 9.25 22.12
N ILE A 178 8.24 8.73 21.87
CA ILE A 178 7.25 8.45 22.93
C ILE A 178 7.54 7.02 23.45
N ARG A 179 8.14 6.89 24.64
CA ARG A 179 8.35 5.58 25.28
C ARG A 179 6.98 5.01 25.71
N TRP A 180 6.54 3.96 25.05
CA TRP A 180 5.28 3.27 25.32
C TRP A 180 5.37 2.37 26.57
N LYS A 181 4.24 2.20 27.25
CA LYS A 181 3.99 1.09 28.19
C LYS A 181 2.82 0.29 27.66
N PRO A 182 2.83 -1.05 27.74
CA PRO A 182 1.64 -1.85 27.43
C PRO A 182 0.50 -1.47 28.36
N ASP A 183 -0.59 -0.92 27.81
CA ASP A 183 -1.88 -0.96 28.49
C ASP A 183 -2.49 -2.35 28.25
N ALA A 184 -2.88 -3.03 29.33
CA ALA A 184 -3.31 -4.42 29.30
C ALA A 184 -4.74 -4.64 28.74
N ASP A 185 -5.42 -3.55 28.34
CA ASP A 185 -6.86 -3.53 28.04
C ASP A 185 -7.21 -3.76 26.56
N PHE A 186 -6.23 -3.89 25.64
CA PHE A 186 -6.52 -4.13 24.22
C PHE A 186 -7.42 -5.36 24.00
N ALA A 187 -7.08 -6.51 24.62
CA ALA A 187 -7.88 -7.74 24.49
C ALA A 187 -9.25 -7.68 25.21
N GLN A 188 -9.46 -6.71 26.11
CA GLN A 188 -10.74 -6.50 26.80
C GLN A 188 -11.65 -5.51 26.05
N THR A 189 -11.10 -4.76 25.10
CA THR A 189 -11.80 -3.69 24.36
C THR A 189 -11.83 -3.91 22.84
N ASP A 190 -11.19 -4.97 22.33
CA ASP A 190 -11.13 -5.28 20.89
C ASP A 190 -12.47 -5.71 20.28
N PHE A 191 -12.48 -5.83 18.95
CA PHE A 191 -13.65 -6.21 18.16
C PHE A 191 -14.21 -7.61 18.48
N ILE A 192 -13.43 -8.49 19.11
CA ILE A 192 -13.88 -9.82 19.55
C ILE A 192 -14.59 -9.69 20.89
N ALA A 193 -14.06 -8.89 21.83
CA ALA A 193 -14.73 -8.54 23.08
C ALA A 193 -16.03 -7.74 22.85
N GLN A 194 -16.06 -6.89 21.81
CA GLN A 194 -17.26 -6.19 21.35
C GLN A 194 -18.28 -7.10 20.63
N GLY A 195 -17.95 -8.37 20.38
CA GLY A 195 -18.86 -9.33 19.73
C GLY A 195 -19.07 -9.13 18.22
N ILE A 196 -18.23 -8.33 17.54
CA ILE A 196 -18.28 -8.19 16.08
C ILE A 196 -17.96 -9.55 15.42
N ILE A 197 -17.03 -10.30 16.00
CA ILE A 197 -16.72 -11.68 15.66
C ILE A 197 -16.75 -12.52 16.94
N ASN A 198 -17.41 -13.68 16.89
CA ASN A 198 -17.49 -14.58 18.03
C ASN A 198 -16.11 -15.19 18.35
N LEU A 199 -15.77 -15.34 19.64
CA LEU A 199 -14.46 -15.86 20.07
C LEU A 199 -14.16 -17.24 19.45
N GLY A 200 -15.09 -18.19 19.52
CA GLY A 200 -14.88 -19.53 18.96
C GLY A 200 -14.73 -19.55 17.43
N GLU A 201 -15.31 -18.56 16.73
CA GLU A 201 -15.10 -18.40 15.28
C GLU A 201 -13.72 -17.82 14.99
N ALA A 202 -13.27 -16.84 15.77
CA ALA A 202 -11.92 -16.28 15.69
C ALA A 202 -10.85 -17.33 16.02
N GLU A 203 -11.07 -18.19 17.01
CA GLU A 203 -10.18 -19.30 17.36
C GLU A 203 -10.04 -20.31 16.22
N GLU A 204 -11.15 -20.69 15.57
CA GLU A 204 -11.12 -21.60 14.43
C GLU A 204 -10.41 -20.99 13.22
N LEU A 205 -10.68 -19.71 12.91
CA LEU A 205 -9.99 -18.99 11.83
C LEU A 205 -8.48 -18.86 12.11
N PHE A 206 -8.10 -18.52 13.35
CA PHE A 206 -6.69 -18.46 13.76
C PHE A 206 -6.02 -19.84 13.62
N ALA A 207 -6.66 -20.92 14.09
CA ALA A 207 -6.14 -22.28 13.95
C ALA A 207 -5.96 -22.70 12.49
N ARG A 208 -6.91 -22.35 11.60
CA ARG A 208 -6.79 -22.57 10.14
C ARG A 208 -5.59 -21.81 9.55
N PHE A 209 -5.43 -20.53 9.89
CA PHE A 209 -4.27 -19.74 9.44
C PHE A 209 -2.93 -20.36 9.87
N MET A 210 -2.82 -20.73 11.16
CA MET A 210 -1.62 -21.33 11.74
C MET A 210 -1.27 -22.68 11.10
N LYS A 211 -2.28 -23.42 10.61
CA LYS A 211 -2.10 -24.72 9.96
C LYS A 211 -1.79 -24.60 8.47
N ASP A 212 -2.62 -23.85 7.74
CA ASP A 212 -2.69 -23.94 6.28
C ASP A 212 -1.91 -22.82 5.55
N ILE A 213 -1.60 -21.70 6.23
CA ILE A 213 -0.98 -20.50 5.62
C ILE A 213 0.38 -20.14 6.23
N TYR A 214 0.50 -20.25 7.57
CA TYR A 214 1.68 -19.83 8.35
C TYR A 214 3.03 -20.26 7.75
N GLN A 215 3.16 -21.53 7.38
CA GLN A 215 4.43 -22.10 6.89
C GLN A 215 4.84 -21.58 5.49
N LEU A 216 3.87 -21.16 4.67
CA LEU A 216 4.10 -20.74 3.28
C LEU A 216 4.87 -19.42 3.23
N LEU A 217 4.58 -18.47 4.12
CA LEU A 217 5.24 -17.17 4.22
C LEU A 217 6.38 -17.19 5.26
N TRP A 218 7.51 -17.79 4.85
CA TRP A 218 8.77 -17.87 5.60
C TRP A 218 8.64 -18.43 7.03
N GLU A 219 7.96 -19.57 7.19
CA GLU A 219 7.76 -20.24 8.49
C GLU A 219 7.03 -19.36 9.52
N GLY A 220 6.19 -18.45 9.03
CA GLY A 220 5.36 -17.59 9.86
C GLY A 220 6.13 -16.50 10.60
N MET A 221 7.31 -16.09 10.10
CA MET A 221 8.13 -15.04 10.71
C MET A 221 7.39 -13.71 10.97
N LEU A 222 6.38 -13.38 10.14
CA LEU A 222 5.50 -12.22 10.35
C LEU A 222 4.46 -12.40 11.47
N VAL A 223 4.35 -13.59 12.08
CA VAL A 223 3.38 -13.91 13.13
C VAL A 223 4.12 -14.58 14.31
N PRO A 224 4.69 -13.78 15.24
CA PRO A 224 5.45 -14.31 16.37
C PRO A 224 4.58 -14.95 17.46
N HIS A 225 3.26 -14.74 17.42
CA HIS A 225 2.31 -15.19 18.45
C HIS A 225 1.66 -16.53 18.06
N THR A 226 1.76 -17.52 18.96
CA THR A 226 1.25 -18.88 18.72
C THR A 226 -0.19 -19.12 19.20
N THR A 227 -0.78 -18.15 19.91
CA THR A 227 -2.16 -18.22 20.41
C THR A 227 -2.93 -16.95 20.10
N LEU A 228 -4.24 -17.07 19.89
CA LEU A 228 -5.12 -15.93 19.63
C LEU A 228 -5.14 -14.94 20.81
N ASP A 229 -5.10 -15.42 22.05
CA ASP A 229 -5.08 -14.55 23.23
C ASP A 229 -3.80 -13.69 23.32
N ALA A 230 -2.62 -14.28 23.05
CA ALA A 230 -1.38 -13.51 22.99
C ALA A 230 -1.44 -12.47 21.86
N LEU A 231 -1.91 -12.88 20.68
CA LEU A 231 -2.08 -12.00 19.53
C LEU A 231 -2.99 -10.79 19.84
N ARG A 232 -4.16 -11.02 20.45
CA ARG A 232 -5.12 -9.99 20.87
C ARG A 232 -4.55 -9.01 21.90
N ARG A 233 -3.72 -9.51 22.83
CA ARG A 233 -3.04 -8.68 23.84
C ARG A 233 -1.91 -7.81 23.26
N HIS A 234 -1.39 -8.15 22.08
CA HIS A 234 -0.25 -7.46 21.46
C HIS A 234 -0.62 -6.52 20.31
N SER A 235 -1.54 -6.91 19.41
CA SER A 235 -2.03 -6.03 18.34
C SER A 235 -3.42 -6.43 17.85
N THR A 236 -4.38 -5.51 18.02
CA THR A 236 -5.72 -5.62 17.44
C THR A 236 -5.67 -5.60 15.90
N LEU A 237 -4.75 -4.86 15.29
CA LEU A 237 -4.59 -4.80 13.83
C LEU A 237 -4.05 -6.13 13.29
N LEU A 238 -3.02 -6.73 13.91
CA LEU A 238 -2.50 -8.04 13.49
C LEU A 238 -3.56 -9.14 13.68
N THR A 239 -4.36 -9.06 14.75
CA THR A 239 -5.53 -9.93 14.95
C THR A 239 -6.52 -9.79 13.78
N ALA A 240 -6.92 -8.56 13.44
CA ALA A 240 -7.86 -8.30 12.34
C ALA A 240 -7.30 -8.76 10.99
N THR A 241 -6.01 -8.51 10.70
CA THR A 241 -5.34 -8.99 9.49
C THR A 241 -5.37 -10.51 9.41
N ILE A 242 -4.94 -11.23 10.46
CA ILE A 242 -4.85 -12.69 10.43
C ILE A 242 -6.24 -13.32 10.24
N LEU A 243 -7.27 -12.81 10.90
CA LEU A 243 -8.65 -13.28 10.72
C LEU A 243 -9.22 -12.91 9.34
N THR A 244 -8.85 -11.76 8.77
CA THR A 244 -9.19 -11.40 7.38
C THR A 244 -8.57 -12.38 6.39
N VAL A 245 -7.26 -12.67 6.52
CA VAL A 245 -6.57 -13.62 5.65
C VAL A 245 -7.15 -15.03 5.82
N ALA A 246 -7.36 -15.52 7.04
CA ALA A 246 -7.94 -16.83 7.31
C ALA A 246 -9.33 -17.02 6.67
N SER A 247 -10.18 -16.00 6.79
CA SER A 247 -11.56 -16.04 6.29
C SER A 247 -11.65 -15.85 4.77
N LEU A 248 -10.71 -15.12 4.16
CA LEU A 248 -10.51 -15.07 2.70
C LEU A 248 -10.10 -16.43 2.12
N HIS A 249 -9.42 -17.26 2.93
CA HIS A 249 -9.03 -18.64 2.58
C HIS A 249 -10.04 -19.69 3.09
N THR A 250 -11.24 -19.30 3.53
CA THR A 250 -12.27 -20.25 3.99
C THR A 250 -13.55 -20.09 3.16
N SER A 251 -13.92 -21.15 2.43
CA SER A 251 -15.21 -21.23 1.70
C SER A 251 -16.41 -21.00 2.62
N GLY A 252 -17.42 -20.26 2.14
CA GLY A 252 -18.69 -20.09 2.85
C GLY A 252 -18.68 -19.15 4.06
N ARG A 253 -17.59 -18.38 4.27
CA ARG A 253 -17.49 -17.36 5.34
C ARG A 253 -17.45 -15.92 4.81
N THR A 254 -18.24 -15.63 3.77
CA THR A 254 -18.26 -14.30 3.12
C THR A 254 -18.63 -13.18 4.12
N ASP A 255 -19.62 -13.40 4.99
CA ASP A 255 -20.02 -12.42 6.02
C ASP A 255 -18.93 -12.17 7.07
N THR A 256 -18.31 -13.23 7.59
CA THR A 256 -17.24 -13.12 8.59
C THR A 256 -16.01 -12.44 7.99
N MET A 257 -15.63 -12.82 6.77
CA MET A 257 -14.57 -12.15 6.02
C MET A 257 -14.87 -10.66 5.81
N GLN A 258 -16.11 -10.29 5.51
CA GLN A 258 -16.52 -8.90 5.40
C GLN A 258 -16.35 -8.13 6.71
N LYS A 259 -16.73 -8.73 7.84
CA LYS A 259 -16.56 -8.14 9.17
C LYS A 259 -15.08 -7.98 9.53
N CYS A 260 -14.28 -9.04 9.34
CA CYS A 260 -12.83 -8.99 9.52
C CYS A 260 -12.20 -7.85 8.71
N TYR A 261 -12.54 -7.78 7.41
CA TYR A 261 -12.01 -6.81 6.47
C TYR A 261 -12.40 -5.37 6.85
N ASN A 262 -13.66 -5.12 7.22
CA ASN A 262 -14.10 -3.79 7.66
C ASN A 262 -13.34 -3.31 8.91
N VAL A 263 -13.16 -4.19 9.90
CA VAL A 263 -12.36 -3.88 11.09
C VAL A 263 -10.90 -3.63 10.73
N PHE A 264 -10.28 -4.51 9.92
CA PHE A 264 -8.91 -4.34 9.43
C PHE A 264 -8.73 -3.00 8.70
N VAL A 265 -9.62 -2.65 7.78
CA VAL A 265 -9.56 -1.40 7.01
C VAL A 265 -9.71 -0.18 7.92
N SER A 266 -10.67 -0.18 8.86
CA SER A 266 -10.86 0.91 9.82
C SER A 266 -9.60 1.14 10.67
N LEU A 267 -9.00 0.07 11.20
CA LEU A 267 -7.73 0.14 11.93
C LEU A 267 -6.57 0.58 11.03
N ALA A 268 -6.47 0.08 9.80
CA ALA A 268 -5.44 0.48 8.85
C ALA A 268 -5.52 1.99 8.54
N TYR A 269 -6.73 2.55 8.39
CA TYR A 269 -6.93 3.99 8.25
C TYR A 269 -6.46 4.78 9.48
N SER A 270 -6.74 4.33 10.71
CA SER A 270 -6.20 5.01 11.91
C SER A 270 -4.66 4.97 11.93
N THR A 271 -4.05 3.84 11.55
CA THR A 271 -2.58 3.71 11.46
C THR A 271 -1.92 4.50 10.34
N CYS A 272 -2.69 5.07 9.41
CA CYS A 272 -2.14 5.90 8.33
C CYS A 272 -1.65 7.27 8.82
N LEU A 273 -2.18 7.77 9.95
CA LEU A 273 -1.85 9.09 10.51
C LEU A 273 -1.43 9.04 11.99
N SER A 274 -1.73 7.95 12.72
CA SER A 274 -1.17 7.71 14.05
C SER A 274 0.26 7.18 13.95
N ARG A 275 1.15 7.62 14.84
CA ARG A 275 2.45 6.95 15.02
C ARG A 275 2.23 5.53 15.55
N LEU A 276 2.71 4.52 14.82
CA LEU A 276 2.66 3.13 15.29
C LEU A 276 3.49 2.95 16.56
N GLN A 277 2.95 2.15 17.49
CA GLN A 277 3.50 1.99 18.84
C GLN A 277 4.15 0.61 19.05
N ASN A 278 3.87 -0.35 18.17
CA ASN A 278 4.37 -1.72 18.25
C ASN A 278 4.77 -2.24 16.86
N LEU A 279 5.61 -3.28 16.83
CA LEU A 279 6.10 -3.90 15.59
C LEU A 279 5.09 -4.88 14.97
N ASP A 280 4.07 -5.28 15.72
CA ASP A 280 3.04 -6.21 15.26
C ASP A 280 2.05 -5.53 14.31
N ASP A 281 1.83 -4.22 14.45
CA ASP A 281 1.09 -3.40 13.49
C ASP A 281 1.86 -3.28 12.15
N VAL A 282 3.20 -3.13 12.20
CA VAL A 282 4.06 -3.17 11.00
C VAL A 282 3.99 -4.54 10.32
N ARG A 283 4.02 -5.63 11.11
CA ARG A 283 3.79 -7.00 10.61
C ARG A 283 2.39 -7.14 10.02
N ALA A 284 1.37 -6.51 10.59
CA ALA A 284 -0.01 -6.60 10.15
C ALA A 284 -0.23 -5.90 8.80
N LEU A 285 0.36 -4.72 8.60
CA LEU A 285 0.34 -4.02 7.32
C LEU A 285 1.11 -4.80 6.25
N CYS A 286 2.29 -5.34 6.59
CA CYS A 286 3.11 -6.16 5.68
C CYS A 286 2.40 -7.47 5.29
N LEU A 287 1.81 -8.19 6.26
CA LEU A 287 1.05 -9.42 6.04
C LEU A 287 -0.21 -9.13 5.22
N ALA A 288 -0.94 -8.05 5.51
CA ALA A 288 -2.10 -7.66 4.73
C ALA A 288 -1.71 -7.33 3.27
N ALA A 289 -0.56 -6.67 3.05
CA ALA A 289 -0.09 -6.39 1.70
C ALA A 289 0.08 -7.66 0.85
N PHE A 290 0.58 -8.75 1.44
CA PHE A 290 0.74 -10.05 0.76
C PHE A 290 -0.57 -10.75 0.36
N TYR A 291 -1.72 -10.39 0.94
CA TYR A 291 -2.99 -11.12 0.76
C TYR A 291 -4.20 -10.25 0.37
N VAL A 292 -4.15 -8.92 0.49
CA VAL A 292 -5.24 -7.99 0.18
C VAL A 292 -4.94 -7.22 -1.12
N PRO A 293 -5.48 -7.62 -2.30
CA PRO A 293 -4.98 -7.14 -3.60
C PRO A 293 -5.09 -5.63 -3.76
N ASN A 294 -6.27 -5.07 -3.54
CA ASN A 294 -6.58 -3.65 -3.83
C ASN A 294 -5.83 -2.65 -2.93
N LEU A 295 -5.25 -3.12 -1.82
CA LEU A 295 -4.52 -2.28 -0.87
C LEU A 295 -3.03 -2.61 -0.82
N SER A 296 -2.57 -3.68 -1.48
CA SER A 296 -1.23 -4.25 -1.37
C SER A 296 -0.09 -3.23 -1.44
N TRP A 297 -0.02 -2.46 -2.52
CA TRP A 297 0.97 -1.40 -2.71
C TRP A 297 0.90 -0.27 -1.67
N LYS A 298 -0.31 0.14 -1.30
CA LYS A 298 -0.49 1.21 -0.30
C LYS A 298 -0.06 0.74 1.09
N LEU A 299 -0.32 -0.53 1.40
CA LEU A 299 0.04 -1.17 2.66
C LEU A 299 1.55 -1.47 2.75
N SER A 300 2.21 -1.87 1.65
CA SER A 300 3.68 -2.05 1.62
C SER A 300 4.38 -0.72 1.95
N GLY A 301 4.05 0.35 1.21
CA GLY A 301 4.61 1.67 1.45
C GLY A 301 4.30 2.24 2.84
N LEU A 302 3.12 1.99 3.40
CA LEU A 302 2.76 2.39 4.76
C LEU A 302 3.53 1.58 5.83
N ALA A 303 3.70 0.27 5.63
CA ALA A 303 4.47 -0.58 6.52
C ALA A 303 5.95 -0.17 6.55
N VAL A 304 6.53 0.11 5.38
CA VAL A 304 7.91 0.61 5.22
C VAL A 304 8.09 1.95 5.95
N ARG A 305 7.21 2.93 5.72
CA ARG A 305 7.32 4.25 6.38
C ARG A 305 7.28 4.15 7.89
N ASN A 306 6.36 3.36 8.44
CA ASN A 306 6.28 3.14 9.89
C ASN A 306 7.51 2.40 10.42
N ALA A 307 8.02 1.38 9.72
CA ALA A 307 9.25 0.69 10.12
C ALA A 307 10.47 1.63 10.14
N VAL A 308 10.54 2.58 9.21
CA VAL A 308 11.58 3.62 9.19
C VAL A 308 11.44 4.57 10.38
N GLU A 309 10.22 5.01 10.75
CA GLU A 309 9.97 5.81 11.96
C GLU A 309 10.37 5.05 13.23
N MET A 310 10.14 3.73 13.27
CA MET A 310 10.60 2.83 14.34
C MET A 310 12.12 2.48 14.28
N ASN A 311 12.87 3.07 13.34
CA ASN A 311 14.32 2.88 13.15
C ASN A 311 14.76 1.44 12.80
N LEU A 312 13.90 0.62 12.17
CA LEU A 312 14.23 -0.77 11.79
C LEU A 312 15.40 -0.87 10.79
N HIS A 313 15.54 0.12 9.91
CA HIS A 313 16.69 0.25 9.01
C HIS A 313 18.06 0.30 9.73
N GLN A 314 18.08 0.59 11.05
CA GLN A 314 19.30 0.61 11.86
C GLN A 314 19.53 -0.70 12.62
N SER A 315 18.56 -1.62 12.65
CA SER A 315 18.66 -2.86 13.44
C SER A 315 19.81 -3.77 12.99
N TYR A 316 20.22 -3.74 11.72
CA TYR A 316 21.39 -4.49 11.24
C TYR A 316 22.70 -3.98 11.84
N ASN A 317 22.87 -2.66 11.94
CA ASN A 317 24.04 -2.06 12.59
C ASN A 317 24.11 -2.41 14.07
N LYS A 318 22.96 -2.49 14.75
CA LYS A 318 22.88 -2.91 16.15
C LYS A 318 23.21 -4.40 16.30
N LEU A 319 22.66 -5.27 15.44
CA LEU A 319 22.98 -6.70 15.42
C LEU A 319 24.47 -6.95 15.19
N SER A 320 25.09 -6.24 14.24
CA SER A 320 26.53 -6.29 13.97
C SER A 320 27.40 -5.85 15.16
N ARG A 321 26.85 -5.07 16.11
CA ARG A 321 27.51 -4.67 17.37
C ARG A 321 27.25 -5.65 18.53
N GLY A 322 26.56 -6.76 18.30
CA GLY A 322 26.28 -7.80 19.29
C GLY A 322 24.88 -7.74 19.93
N HIS A 323 24.01 -6.82 19.51
CA HIS A 323 22.61 -6.77 20.00
C HIS A 323 21.75 -7.86 19.33
N THR A 324 21.81 -9.08 19.86
CA THR A 324 21.11 -10.26 19.30
C THR A 324 19.59 -10.13 19.30
N ASP A 325 19.01 -9.35 20.22
CA ASP A 325 17.59 -9.00 20.27
C ASP A 325 17.08 -8.34 18.98
N GLN A 326 17.96 -7.71 18.21
CA GLN A 326 17.63 -7.05 16.95
C GLN A 326 17.47 -8.02 15.77
N ARG A 327 17.78 -9.31 15.91
CA ARG A 327 17.71 -10.30 14.82
C ARG A 327 16.31 -10.37 14.19
N ASN A 328 15.25 -10.35 15.00
CA ASN A 328 13.87 -10.36 14.49
C ASN A 328 13.44 -9.02 13.84
N ASN A 329 14.07 -7.90 14.19
CA ASN A 329 13.85 -6.61 13.55
C ASN A 329 14.53 -6.57 12.17
N VAL A 330 15.71 -7.16 12.05
CA VAL A 330 16.41 -7.36 10.78
C VAL A 330 15.62 -8.29 9.85
N ARG A 331 15.08 -9.41 10.36
CA ARG A 331 14.16 -10.28 9.59
C ARG A 331 12.94 -9.51 9.07
N LEU A 332 12.29 -8.71 9.91
CA LEU A 332 11.15 -7.89 9.51
C LEU A 332 11.55 -6.83 8.45
N TRP A 333 12.74 -6.25 8.56
CA TRP A 333 13.28 -5.34 7.54
C TRP A 333 13.47 -6.03 6.17
N TYR A 334 14.02 -7.25 6.15
CA TYR A 334 14.11 -8.04 4.92
C TYR A 334 12.74 -8.40 4.34
N ALA A 335 11.75 -8.74 5.17
CA ALA A 335 10.38 -8.98 4.72
C ALA A 335 9.73 -7.74 4.10
N LEU A 336 9.93 -6.57 4.69
CA LEU A 336 9.47 -5.29 4.16
C LEU A 336 10.14 -4.97 2.82
N TYR A 337 11.45 -5.24 2.68
CA TYR A 337 12.15 -5.12 1.40
C TYR A 337 11.52 -6.01 0.33
N VAL A 338 11.30 -7.29 0.60
CA VAL A 338 10.68 -8.21 -0.38
C VAL A 338 9.23 -7.81 -0.70
N CYS A 339 8.44 -7.41 0.31
CA CYS A 339 7.07 -6.96 0.14
C CYS A 339 6.99 -5.72 -0.77
N GLU A 340 7.78 -4.70 -0.47
CA GLU A 340 7.84 -3.48 -1.27
C GLU A 340 8.25 -3.80 -2.71
N HIS A 341 9.38 -4.47 -2.94
CA HIS A 341 9.87 -4.74 -4.29
C HIS A 341 8.95 -5.66 -5.10
N GLN A 342 8.29 -6.66 -4.48
CA GLN A 342 7.28 -7.46 -5.15
C GLN A 342 6.16 -6.58 -5.70
N PHE A 343 5.63 -5.66 -4.90
CA PHE A 343 4.53 -4.80 -5.33
C PHE A 343 4.99 -3.63 -6.21
N SER A 344 6.21 -3.09 -6.04
CA SER A 344 6.79 -2.09 -6.96
C SER A 344 6.85 -2.64 -8.38
N ILE A 345 7.52 -3.79 -8.51
CA ILE A 345 7.74 -4.47 -9.79
C ILE A 345 6.43 -5.02 -10.36
N ALA A 346 5.50 -5.44 -9.50
CA ALA A 346 4.15 -5.79 -9.92
C ALA A 346 3.46 -4.58 -10.55
N TYR A 347 3.27 -3.48 -9.82
CA TYR A 347 2.52 -2.33 -10.36
C TYR A 347 3.31 -1.49 -11.37
N GLY A 348 4.55 -1.84 -11.72
CA GLY A 348 5.37 -1.09 -12.70
C GLY A 348 5.89 0.24 -12.16
N ARG A 349 6.05 0.31 -10.84
CA ARG A 349 6.39 1.50 -10.07
C ARG A 349 7.81 1.39 -9.53
N PRO A 350 8.55 2.51 -9.42
CA PRO A 350 9.89 2.48 -8.83
C PRO A 350 9.79 2.12 -7.33
N PRO A 351 10.65 1.21 -6.82
CA PRO A 351 10.65 0.86 -5.41
C PRO A 351 11.13 1.99 -4.50
N LEU A 352 10.48 2.12 -3.33
CA LEU A 352 10.82 3.15 -2.34
C LEU A 352 12.01 2.77 -1.45
N LEU A 353 12.32 1.48 -1.34
CA LEU A 353 13.48 0.99 -0.59
C LEU A 353 14.69 0.86 -1.51
N HIS A 354 15.88 1.13 -0.95
CA HIS A 354 17.15 1.01 -1.65
C HIS A 354 18.08 0.06 -0.89
N ASP A 355 19.10 -0.45 -1.59
CA ASP A 355 20.11 -1.35 -1.04
C ASP A 355 20.96 -0.68 0.06
N ASP A 356 20.54 -0.85 1.31
CA ASP A 356 21.30 -0.46 2.50
C ASP A 356 22.36 -1.51 2.89
N LEU A 357 22.99 -1.32 4.06
CA LEU A 357 24.02 -2.23 4.56
C LEU A 357 23.46 -3.64 4.91
N ALA A 358 22.21 -3.74 5.36
CA ALA A 358 21.56 -5.01 5.66
C ALA A 358 21.31 -5.81 4.37
N ILE A 359 20.80 -5.15 3.33
CA ILE A 359 20.51 -5.74 2.02
C ILE A 359 21.79 -6.17 1.29
N LYS A 360 22.88 -5.43 1.46
CA LYS A 360 24.19 -5.76 0.88
C LYS A 360 24.88 -6.96 1.56
N ASN A 361 24.64 -7.19 2.85
CA ASN A 361 25.35 -8.21 3.65
C ASN A 361 24.47 -9.40 4.09
N ILE A 362 23.50 -9.80 3.26
CA ILE A 362 22.58 -10.92 3.56
C ILE A 362 23.29 -12.25 3.88
N GLU A 363 24.42 -12.55 3.26
CA GLU A 363 25.20 -13.77 3.58
C GLU A 363 25.86 -13.69 4.97
N GLN A 364 26.24 -12.50 5.44
CA GLN A 364 26.74 -12.32 6.80
C GLN A 364 25.64 -12.64 7.83
N PHE A 365 24.39 -12.24 7.56
CA PHE A 365 23.25 -12.59 8.41
C PHE A 365 22.99 -14.10 8.47
N LEU A 366 23.15 -14.81 7.35
CA LEU A 366 22.96 -16.26 7.23
C LEU A 366 24.05 -17.07 7.94
N ASN A 367 25.27 -16.57 8.03
CA ASN A 367 26.39 -17.23 8.70
C ASN A 367 26.25 -17.34 10.23
N HIS A 368 25.20 -16.79 10.83
CA HIS A 368 24.88 -16.96 12.25
C HIS A 368 24.21 -18.31 12.54
N ALA A 369 24.48 -18.90 13.70
CA ALA A 369 23.93 -20.19 14.13
C ALA A 369 22.40 -20.21 14.31
N GLU A 370 21.75 -19.05 14.46
CA GLU A 370 20.30 -18.89 14.62
C GLU A 370 19.54 -18.74 13.29
N THR A 371 20.11 -19.20 12.18
CA THR A 371 19.51 -19.14 10.83
C THR A 371 18.49 -20.24 10.65
N THR A 372 17.28 -19.88 10.23
CA THR A 372 16.17 -20.82 9.97
C THR A 372 16.00 -21.10 8.47
N PRO A 373 15.32 -22.19 8.07
CA PRO A 373 14.94 -22.40 6.67
C PRO A 373 14.02 -21.28 6.14
N GLY A 374 13.23 -20.65 7.02
CA GLY A 374 12.51 -19.40 6.72
C GLY A 374 13.43 -18.25 6.30
N ASP A 375 14.54 -18.03 7.00
CA ASP A 375 15.54 -16.98 6.66
C ASP A 375 16.15 -17.20 5.28
N LEU A 376 16.49 -18.45 4.93
CA LEU A 376 17.04 -18.81 3.62
C LEU A 376 16.07 -18.47 2.49
N ARG A 377 14.78 -18.82 2.64
CA ARG A 377 13.74 -18.47 1.65
C ARG A 377 13.54 -16.97 1.51
N LEU A 378 13.54 -16.23 2.63
CA LEU A 378 13.40 -14.78 2.64
C LEU A 378 14.57 -14.10 1.94
N LEU A 379 15.81 -14.50 2.26
CA LEU A 379 17.01 -13.88 1.71
C LEU A 379 17.30 -14.31 0.26
N ALA A 380 16.85 -15.48 -0.17
CA ALA A 380 16.76 -15.81 -1.58
C ALA A 380 15.89 -14.80 -2.34
N GLN A 381 14.72 -14.43 -1.79
CA GLN A 381 13.87 -13.42 -2.42
C GLN A 381 14.50 -12.02 -2.39
N VAL A 382 15.13 -11.60 -1.28
CA VAL A 382 15.91 -10.33 -1.26
C VAL A 382 16.95 -10.32 -2.39
N ALA A 383 17.73 -11.40 -2.54
CA ALA A 383 18.74 -11.50 -3.59
C ALA A 383 18.16 -11.43 -5.02
N LEU A 384 16.99 -12.03 -5.27
CA LEU A 384 16.32 -11.95 -6.57
C LEU A 384 15.80 -10.54 -6.87
N PHE A 385 15.13 -9.92 -5.89
CA PHE A 385 14.50 -8.61 -6.08
C PHE A 385 15.51 -7.49 -6.28
N ARG A 386 16.74 -7.63 -5.76
CA ARG A 386 17.89 -6.79 -6.14
C ARG A 386 18.16 -6.83 -7.64
N VAL A 387 18.38 -8.03 -8.20
CA VAL A 387 18.66 -8.23 -9.64
C VAL A 387 17.51 -7.73 -10.52
N LEU A 388 16.26 -7.98 -10.14
CA LEU A 388 15.10 -7.49 -10.89
C LEU A 388 14.94 -5.96 -10.80
N THR A 389 15.36 -5.34 -9.69
CA THR A 389 15.35 -3.87 -9.51
C THR A 389 16.45 -3.21 -10.31
N ASP A 390 17.66 -3.79 -10.34
CA ASP A 390 18.75 -3.30 -11.20
C ASP A 390 18.33 -3.33 -12.69
N ALA A 391 17.59 -4.37 -13.10
CA ALA A 391 17.01 -4.46 -14.45
C ALA A 391 15.86 -3.47 -14.68
N TYR A 392 15.00 -3.23 -13.69
CA TYR A 392 13.97 -2.18 -13.74
C TYR A 392 14.60 -0.80 -13.98
N MET A 393 15.64 -0.47 -13.21
CA MET A 393 16.34 0.82 -13.29
C MET A 393 17.14 0.97 -14.59
N ALA A 394 17.52 -0.14 -15.24
CA ALA A 394 18.20 -0.12 -16.54
C ALA A 394 17.23 0.07 -17.72
N PHE A 395 16.10 -0.64 -17.76
CA PHE A 395 15.20 -0.66 -18.91
C PHE A 395 13.96 0.26 -18.79
N GLY A 396 13.70 0.80 -17.59
CA GLY A 396 12.56 1.65 -17.29
C GLY A 396 11.20 0.92 -17.36
N SER A 397 10.15 1.61 -16.94
CA SER A 397 8.76 1.13 -16.99
C SER A 397 7.94 1.67 -18.18
N ASP A 398 8.53 2.50 -19.04
CA ASP A 398 7.85 3.08 -20.20
C ASP A 398 7.41 1.98 -21.21
N PRO A 399 6.10 1.77 -21.46
CA PRO A 399 5.60 0.77 -22.40
C PRO A 399 5.83 1.14 -23.88
N GLU A 400 6.06 2.41 -24.18
CA GLU A 400 6.27 2.92 -25.54
C GLU A 400 7.75 2.92 -25.97
N GLN A 401 8.68 2.71 -25.02
CA GLN A 401 10.12 2.68 -25.30
C GLN A 401 10.61 1.27 -25.69
N PRO A 402 10.91 0.96 -26.97
CA PRO A 402 11.50 -0.33 -27.35
C PRO A 402 12.93 -0.47 -26.80
N LEU A 403 13.37 -1.71 -26.59
CA LEU A 403 14.78 -2.02 -26.28
C LEU A 403 15.68 -1.87 -27.52
N ASP A 404 16.86 -1.28 -27.35
CA ASP A 404 17.92 -1.18 -28.36
C ASP A 404 18.79 -2.45 -28.41
N GLU A 405 19.62 -2.63 -29.45
CA GLU A 405 20.54 -3.78 -29.57
C GLU A 405 21.51 -3.91 -28.38
N ARG A 406 21.90 -2.78 -27.77
CA ARG A 406 22.77 -2.74 -26.59
C ARG A 406 22.08 -3.31 -25.35
N ASP A 407 20.77 -3.12 -25.24
CA ASP A 407 19.97 -3.57 -24.10
C ASP A 407 19.92 -5.10 -24.05
N PHE A 408 19.94 -5.78 -25.21
CA PHE A 408 20.00 -7.25 -25.27
C PHE A 408 21.31 -7.83 -24.75
N HIS A 409 22.43 -7.09 -24.81
CA HIS A 409 23.65 -7.49 -24.11
C HIS A 409 23.46 -7.44 -22.59
N GLN A 410 22.91 -6.34 -22.07
CA GLN A 410 22.64 -6.20 -20.63
C GLN A 410 21.56 -7.19 -20.14
N LEU A 411 20.53 -7.47 -20.95
CA LEU A 411 19.49 -8.45 -20.68
C LEU A 411 20.06 -9.87 -20.54
N ARG A 412 21.07 -10.23 -21.35
CA ARG A 412 21.79 -11.50 -21.19
C ARG A 412 22.59 -11.57 -19.89
N MET A 413 23.20 -10.46 -19.46
CA MET A 413 23.87 -10.39 -18.15
C MET A 413 22.88 -10.59 -16.99
N PHE A 414 21.70 -9.96 -17.03
CA PHE A 414 20.67 -10.19 -16.00
C PHE A 414 20.10 -11.61 -16.03
N ASN A 415 19.93 -12.23 -17.20
CA ASN A 415 19.58 -13.65 -17.31
C ASN A 415 20.63 -14.55 -16.63
N PHE A 416 21.93 -14.27 -16.84
CA PHE A 416 23.01 -15.00 -16.17
C PHE A 416 22.95 -14.84 -14.64
N SER A 417 22.72 -13.61 -14.14
CA SER A 417 22.54 -13.35 -12.71
C SER A 417 21.36 -14.13 -12.10
N ILE A 418 20.24 -14.27 -12.83
CA ILE A 418 19.09 -15.07 -12.40
C ILE A 418 19.39 -16.58 -12.41
N GLU A 419 20.18 -17.09 -13.37
CA GLU A 419 20.63 -18.49 -13.36
C GLU A 419 21.56 -18.76 -12.17
N GLN A 420 22.57 -17.91 -11.96
CA GLN A 420 23.48 -18.01 -10.82
C GLN A 420 22.72 -17.92 -9.49
N TRP A 421 21.72 -17.04 -9.39
CA TRP A 421 20.83 -16.95 -8.24
C TRP A 421 20.14 -18.30 -7.98
N ARG A 422 19.47 -18.88 -8.98
CA ARG A 422 18.79 -20.18 -8.83
C ARG A 422 19.77 -21.27 -8.39
N LEU A 423 20.92 -21.39 -9.06
CA LEU A 423 21.94 -22.39 -8.73
C LEU A 423 22.49 -22.24 -7.31
N THR A 424 22.52 -21.01 -6.77
CA THR A 424 22.97 -20.73 -5.40
C THR A 424 21.89 -21.04 -4.36
N TRP A 425 20.64 -20.64 -4.59
CA TRP A 425 19.59 -20.66 -3.58
C TRP A 425 18.70 -21.90 -3.61
N GLN A 426 18.47 -22.51 -4.79
CA GLN A 426 17.62 -23.71 -4.90
C GLN A 426 18.16 -24.89 -4.07
N PRO A 427 19.48 -25.21 -4.06
CA PRO A 427 20.01 -26.34 -3.29
C PRO A 427 20.09 -26.07 -1.78
N ARG A 428 20.07 -24.79 -1.35
CA ARG A 428 20.06 -24.40 0.07
C ARG A 428 18.69 -24.53 0.71
N CYS A 429 17.62 -24.61 -0.08
CA CYS A 429 16.25 -24.71 0.41
C CYS A 429 15.84 -26.19 0.54
N GLU A 430 16.10 -26.77 1.72
CA GLU A 430 15.73 -28.16 2.05
C GLU A 430 14.19 -28.38 2.07
N ASP A 431 13.78 -29.63 1.92
CA ASP A 431 12.37 -30.04 2.03
C ASP A 431 11.86 -29.89 3.46
N SER A 432 10.63 -29.40 3.61
CA SER A 432 10.00 -29.16 4.91
C SER A 432 9.06 -30.29 5.29
N ALA A 433 9.04 -30.67 6.58
CA ALA A 433 8.12 -31.68 7.11
C ALA A 433 6.63 -31.32 6.95
N THR A 434 6.28 -30.03 6.82
CA THR A 434 4.89 -29.56 6.72
C THR A 434 4.45 -29.25 5.28
N ILE A 435 5.34 -28.66 4.48
CA ILE A 435 5.05 -28.16 3.13
C ILE A 435 5.84 -28.87 2.02
N GLY A 436 6.50 -29.99 2.36
CA GLY A 436 7.21 -30.86 1.42
C GLY A 436 8.29 -30.10 0.65
N SER A 437 8.40 -30.34 -0.65
CA SER A 437 9.41 -29.71 -1.50
C SER A 437 9.09 -28.28 -1.93
N TYR A 438 8.03 -27.66 -1.39
CA TYR A 438 7.66 -26.27 -1.68
C TYR A 438 8.84 -25.27 -1.55
N PRO A 439 9.72 -25.32 -0.51
CA PRO A 439 10.83 -24.39 -0.38
C PRO A 439 11.72 -24.32 -1.63
N SER A 440 12.20 -25.47 -2.11
CA SER A 440 13.06 -25.54 -3.31
C SER A 440 12.28 -25.22 -4.59
N LYS A 441 11.06 -25.76 -4.73
CA LYS A 441 10.25 -25.56 -5.95
C LYS A 441 9.72 -24.13 -6.10
N ALA A 442 9.52 -23.40 -5.00
CA ALA A 442 9.22 -21.98 -5.04
C ALA A 442 10.38 -21.17 -5.66
N ILE A 443 11.65 -21.48 -5.34
CA ILE A 443 12.80 -20.85 -6.00
C ILE A 443 12.78 -21.07 -7.51
N VAL A 444 12.42 -22.29 -7.96
CA VAL A 444 12.27 -22.61 -9.40
C VAL A 444 11.12 -21.83 -10.05
N LEU A 445 9.99 -21.65 -9.35
CA LEU A 445 8.87 -20.84 -9.83
C LEU A 445 9.27 -19.36 -9.99
N TYR A 446 9.89 -18.77 -8.97
CA TYR A 446 10.41 -17.41 -9.01
C TYR A 446 11.48 -17.22 -10.11
N TYR A 447 12.35 -18.21 -10.33
CA TYR A 447 13.32 -18.23 -11.43
C TYR A 447 12.65 -18.16 -12.80
N HIS A 448 11.66 -19.02 -13.07
CA HIS A 448 10.97 -19.01 -14.36
C HIS A 448 10.19 -17.71 -14.56
N PHE A 449 9.51 -17.21 -13.52
CA PHE A 449 8.80 -15.93 -13.62
C PHE A 449 9.75 -14.75 -13.84
N ALA A 450 10.89 -14.68 -13.14
CA ALA A 450 11.90 -13.64 -13.33
C ALA A 450 12.48 -13.64 -14.76
N ARG A 451 12.79 -14.82 -15.32
CA ARG A 451 13.21 -14.94 -16.72
C ARG A 451 12.09 -14.54 -17.68
N PHE A 452 10.85 -14.94 -17.44
CA PHE A 452 9.71 -14.49 -18.24
C PHE A 452 9.61 -12.96 -18.24
N GLN A 453 9.61 -12.33 -17.06
CA GLN A 453 9.44 -10.88 -16.90
C GLN A 453 10.52 -10.11 -17.65
N LEU A 454 11.80 -10.40 -17.41
CA LEU A 454 12.90 -9.72 -18.10
C LEU A 454 12.83 -9.90 -19.62
N ASN A 455 12.68 -11.13 -20.11
CA ASN A 455 12.79 -11.37 -21.54
C ASN A 455 11.51 -10.95 -22.30
N SER A 456 10.39 -10.73 -21.60
CA SER A 456 9.17 -10.16 -22.21
C SER A 456 9.39 -8.73 -22.74
N LEU A 457 10.34 -7.97 -22.17
CA LEU A 457 10.77 -6.65 -22.66
C LEU A 457 11.22 -6.67 -24.14
N ALA A 458 11.67 -7.81 -24.65
CA ALA A 458 11.99 -7.99 -26.07
C ALA A 458 10.81 -7.72 -27.01
N LEU A 459 9.57 -7.79 -26.50
CA LEU A 459 8.34 -7.57 -27.24
C LEU A 459 7.70 -6.19 -26.96
N ARG A 460 8.29 -5.38 -26.09
CA ARG A 460 7.83 -4.01 -25.76
C ARG A 460 7.89 -3.09 -26.97
N ALA A 461 6.84 -2.27 -27.14
CA ALA A 461 6.72 -1.25 -28.18
C ALA A 461 6.97 -1.71 -29.62
N LEU A 462 6.70 -2.98 -29.94
CA LEU A 462 6.82 -3.48 -31.31
C LEU A 462 5.64 -3.01 -32.20
N PRO A 463 5.89 -2.66 -33.48
CA PRO A 463 4.80 -2.43 -34.42
C PRO A 463 3.98 -3.71 -34.63
N SER A 464 2.68 -3.54 -34.86
CA SER A 464 1.79 -4.67 -35.18
C SER A 464 2.30 -5.41 -36.43
N PRO A 465 2.37 -6.75 -36.44
CA PRO A 465 2.86 -7.51 -37.58
C PRO A 465 1.94 -7.34 -38.80
N SER A 466 2.35 -6.49 -39.74
CA SER A 466 1.64 -6.29 -41.00
C SER A 466 2.19 -7.19 -42.12
N ALA A 467 1.32 -7.61 -43.04
CA ALA A 467 1.70 -8.46 -44.17
C ALA A 467 2.75 -7.82 -45.12
N THR A 468 2.91 -6.49 -45.05
CA THR A 468 3.87 -5.71 -45.85
C THR A 468 5.14 -5.31 -45.08
N SER A 469 5.18 -5.46 -43.75
CA SER A 469 6.31 -5.09 -42.90
C SER A 469 6.84 -6.29 -42.10
N SER A 470 7.06 -7.42 -42.76
CA SER A 470 7.72 -8.59 -42.18
C SER A 470 9.25 -8.39 -42.10
N GLU A 471 9.71 -7.30 -41.50
CA GLU A 471 11.08 -7.24 -41.00
C GLU A 471 11.21 -8.28 -39.89
N SER A 472 12.01 -9.31 -40.14
CA SER A 472 12.23 -10.38 -39.17
C SER A 472 12.88 -9.79 -37.92
N LEU A 473 12.34 -10.09 -36.73
CA LEU A 473 12.94 -9.71 -35.45
C LEU A 473 14.46 -9.99 -35.46
N SER A 474 15.27 -9.06 -34.94
CA SER A 474 16.71 -9.28 -34.79
C SER A 474 16.99 -10.58 -34.02
N TYR A 475 18.15 -11.20 -34.26
CA TYR A 475 18.51 -12.48 -33.64
C TYR A 475 18.36 -12.42 -32.11
N ASP A 476 18.93 -11.39 -31.49
CA ASP A 476 18.90 -11.16 -30.05
C ASP A 476 17.47 -10.96 -29.50
N ARG A 477 16.63 -10.23 -30.23
CA ARG A 477 15.23 -10.01 -29.84
C ARG A 477 14.40 -11.29 -29.94
N ARG A 478 14.63 -12.09 -30.98
CA ARG A 478 13.99 -13.40 -31.19
C ARG A 478 14.44 -14.41 -30.13
N GLU A 479 15.72 -14.43 -29.78
CA GLU A 479 16.28 -15.25 -28.70
C GLU A 479 15.58 -14.92 -27.36
N ALA A 480 15.52 -13.64 -26.99
CA ALA A 480 14.85 -13.19 -25.78
C ALA A 480 13.33 -13.52 -25.80
N ALA A 481 12.61 -13.22 -26.89
CA ALA A 481 11.19 -13.56 -27.00
C ALA A 481 10.92 -15.07 -26.83
N ASN A 482 11.79 -15.93 -27.39
CA ASN A 482 11.73 -17.38 -27.21
C ASN A 482 12.01 -17.81 -25.76
N ILE A 483 12.94 -17.14 -25.07
CA ILE A 483 13.16 -17.34 -23.63
C ILE A 483 11.91 -16.95 -22.83
N ALA A 484 11.23 -15.85 -23.16
CA ALA A 484 10.01 -15.42 -22.48
C ALA A 484 8.87 -16.44 -22.63
N ILE A 485 8.64 -16.94 -23.85
CA ILE A 485 7.65 -18.00 -24.16
C ILE A 485 7.97 -19.29 -23.38
N SER A 486 9.22 -19.73 -23.42
CA SER A 486 9.68 -20.94 -22.71
C SER A 486 9.53 -20.80 -21.20
N ALA A 487 9.94 -19.66 -20.63
CA ALA A 487 9.85 -19.37 -19.21
C ALA A 487 8.39 -19.27 -18.72
N ALA A 488 7.50 -18.59 -19.47
CA ALA A 488 6.07 -18.57 -19.16
C ALA A 488 5.44 -19.96 -19.21
N THR A 489 5.80 -20.77 -20.21
CA THR A 489 5.35 -22.16 -20.35
C THR A 489 5.82 -23.01 -19.16
N ALA A 490 7.08 -22.86 -18.74
CA ALA A 490 7.64 -23.55 -17.58
C ALA A 490 6.97 -23.13 -16.26
N THR A 491 6.71 -21.83 -16.04
CA THR A 491 5.99 -21.32 -14.86
C THR A 491 4.63 -21.99 -14.70
N LEU A 492 3.83 -22.07 -15.77
CA LEU A 492 2.54 -22.75 -15.74
C LEU A 492 2.70 -24.27 -15.54
N THR A 493 3.65 -24.88 -16.25
CA THR A 493 3.89 -26.33 -16.23
C THR A 493 4.27 -26.84 -14.82
N LEU A 494 5.18 -26.12 -14.15
CA LEU A 494 5.68 -26.46 -12.82
C LEU A 494 4.56 -26.59 -11.77
N ILE A 495 3.54 -25.73 -11.86
CA ILE A 495 2.39 -25.72 -10.93
C ILE A 495 1.52 -26.98 -11.09
N PHE A 496 1.55 -27.64 -12.26
CA PHE A 496 0.94 -28.97 -12.41
C PHE A 496 1.86 -30.09 -11.99
N GLU A 497 3.14 -30.05 -12.36
CA GLU A 497 4.04 -31.18 -12.18
C GLU A 497 4.42 -31.38 -10.70
N GLU A 498 4.63 -30.30 -9.96
CA GLU A 498 5.03 -30.34 -8.56
C GLU A 498 3.82 -30.45 -7.61
N PRO A 499 3.61 -31.60 -6.94
CA PRO A 499 2.41 -31.82 -6.14
C PRO A 499 2.34 -30.92 -4.91
N ASP A 500 3.48 -30.59 -4.29
CA ASP A 500 3.53 -29.76 -3.09
C ASP A 500 3.37 -28.26 -3.42
N LEU A 501 3.89 -27.82 -4.57
CA LEU A 501 3.58 -26.49 -5.09
C LEU A 501 2.08 -26.36 -5.38
N ARG A 502 1.48 -27.38 -6.01
CA ARG A 502 0.04 -27.44 -6.29
C ARG A 502 -0.83 -27.39 -5.03
N LYS A 503 -0.42 -28.04 -3.94
CA LYS A 503 -1.08 -27.92 -2.61
C LYS A 503 -0.91 -26.52 -2.04
N ALA A 504 0.30 -25.97 -2.09
CA ALA A 504 0.62 -24.65 -1.57
C ALA A 504 -0.20 -23.54 -2.24
N MET A 505 -0.55 -23.67 -3.52
CA MET A 505 -1.43 -22.74 -4.26
C MET A 505 -2.77 -22.44 -3.58
N PHE A 506 -3.18 -23.18 -2.54
CA PHE A 506 -4.31 -22.81 -1.68
C PHE A 506 -4.06 -21.50 -0.90
N GLY A 507 -2.85 -21.29 -0.35
CA GLY A 507 -2.57 -20.22 0.62
C GLY A 507 -1.28 -19.43 0.37
N VAL A 508 -0.75 -19.44 -0.86
CA VAL A 508 0.40 -18.59 -1.25
C VAL A 508 0.02 -17.10 -1.31
N PRO A 509 0.99 -16.18 -1.14
CA PRO A 509 0.76 -14.75 -1.37
C PRO A 509 0.25 -14.41 -2.77
N LEU A 510 -0.41 -13.26 -2.89
CA LEU A 510 -0.94 -12.70 -4.13
C LEU A 510 0.06 -12.72 -5.29
N PHE A 511 1.32 -12.39 -5.03
CA PHE A 511 2.36 -12.34 -6.05
C PHE A 511 2.56 -13.69 -6.74
N THR A 512 2.36 -14.82 -6.05
CA THR A 512 2.42 -16.14 -6.67
C THR A 512 1.21 -16.41 -7.58
N HIS A 513 0.03 -15.88 -7.25
CA HIS A 513 -1.14 -15.96 -8.14
C HIS A 513 -1.00 -15.08 -9.38
N THR A 514 -0.43 -13.88 -9.25
CA THR A 514 -0.19 -13.01 -10.40
C THR A 514 0.80 -13.66 -11.37
N MET A 515 1.85 -14.35 -10.91
CA MET A 515 2.74 -15.12 -11.81
C MET A 515 1.97 -16.01 -12.80
N VAL A 516 0.99 -16.78 -12.30
CA VAL A 516 0.17 -17.68 -13.12
C VAL A 516 -0.70 -16.90 -14.09
N ALA A 517 -1.34 -15.83 -13.61
CA ALA A 517 -2.20 -14.98 -14.42
C ALA A 517 -1.42 -14.31 -15.57
N PHE A 518 -0.24 -13.77 -15.29
CA PHE A 518 0.60 -13.10 -16.29
C PHE A 518 1.17 -14.07 -17.31
N CYS A 519 1.71 -15.23 -16.89
CA CYS A 519 2.21 -16.22 -17.85
C CYS A 519 1.09 -16.78 -18.74
N ALA A 520 -0.11 -17.05 -18.19
CA ALA A 520 -1.26 -17.49 -18.99
C ALA A 520 -1.76 -16.40 -19.96
N THR A 521 -1.91 -15.16 -19.47
CA THR A 521 -2.36 -14.03 -20.28
C THR A 521 -1.36 -13.69 -21.38
N PHE A 522 -0.06 -13.68 -21.07
CA PHE A 522 1.01 -13.49 -22.05
C PHE A 522 0.91 -14.52 -23.18
N LEU A 523 0.90 -15.82 -22.85
CA LEU A 523 0.85 -16.87 -23.86
C LEU A 523 -0.46 -16.81 -24.69
N LEU A 524 -1.60 -16.49 -24.09
CA LEU A 524 -2.85 -16.28 -24.83
C LEU A 524 -2.82 -15.04 -25.72
N LYS A 525 -2.22 -13.91 -25.27
CA LYS A 525 -1.96 -12.74 -26.11
C LYS A 525 -1.06 -13.14 -27.29
N MET A 526 0.04 -13.88 -27.08
CA MET A 526 0.93 -14.38 -28.14
C MET A 526 0.17 -15.22 -29.18
N ALA A 527 -0.69 -16.14 -28.72
CA ALA A 527 -1.49 -17.00 -29.58
C ALA A 527 -2.43 -16.20 -30.48
N ARG A 528 -2.96 -15.07 -30.00
CA ARG A 528 -3.85 -14.20 -30.78
C ARG A 528 -3.07 -13.34 -31.77
N THR A 529 -2.03 -12.62 -31.32
CA THR A 529 -1.30 -11.64 -32.15
C THR A 529 -0.48 -12.31 -33.24
N TRP A 530 0.22 -13.41 -32.91
CA TRP A 530 1.14 -14.07 -33.85
C TRP A 530 0.61 -15.39 -34.42
N GLY A 531 -0.41 -16.00 -33.81
CA GLY A 531 -1.05 -17.20 -34.36
C GLY A 531 -1.92 -16.95 -35.59
N VAL A 532 -2.45 -15.74 -35.78
CA VAL A 532 -3.18 -15.34 -37.01
C VAL A 532 -2.20 -15.15 -38.17
N VAL A 533 -1.08 -14.48 -37.93
CA VAL A 533 -0.04 -14.20 -38.94
C VAL A 533 0.53 -15.50 -39.53
N ALA A 534 0.78 -16.51 -38.69
CA ALA A 534 1.26 -17.81 -39.12
C ALA A 534 0.27 -18.56 -40.04
N GLN A 535 -1.03 -18.34 -39.88
CA GLN A 535 -2.08 -18.94 -40.72
C GLN A 535 -2.21 -18.22 -42.07
N THR A 536 -2.10 -16.88 -42.09
CA THR A 536 -2.16 -16.11 -43.35
C THR A 536 -0.93 -16.24 -44.22
N ALA A 537 0.23 -16.58 -43.65
CA ALA A 537 1.52 -16.64 -44.34
C ALA A 537 1.94 -18.04 -44.82
N SER A 538 1.11 -19.08 -44.61
CA SER A 538 1.46 -20.47 -44.94
C SER A 538 0.68 -20.97 -46.18
N PRO A 539 1.31 -21.09 -47.37
CA PRO A 539 0.80 -21.94 -48.44
C PRO A 539 0.86 -23.41 -48.01
N GLU A 540 -0.04 -24.26 -48.53
CA GLU A 540 -0.29 -25.63 -48.06
C GLU A 540 0.90 -26.62 -48.09
N TRP A 541 2.08 -26.23 -48.57
CA TRP A 541 3.19 -27.12 -48.97
C TRP A 541 4.54 -26.89 -48.25
N THR A 542 4.60 -26.08 -47.19
CA THR A 542 5.83 -25.93 -46.37
C THR A 542 5.59 -26.25 -44.89
N THR A 543 6.30 -27.25 -44.36
CA THR A 543 6.24 -27.66 -42.94
C THR A 543 7.00 -26.75 -41.97
N GLU A 544 7.68 -25.72 -42.48
CA GLU A 544 8.27 -24.64 -41.69
C GLU A 544 7.30 -23.45 -41.69
N PRO A 545 6.85 -22.94 -40.51
CA PRO A 545 5.96 -21.80 -40.48
C PRO A 545 6.70 -20.53 -40.93
N ALA A 546 6.24 -19.94 -42.04
CA ALA A 546 6.73 -18.65 -42.51
C ALA A 546 6.29 -17.54 -41.53
N GLY A 547 7.10 -17.33 -40.48
CA GLY A 547 6.84 -16.40 -39.39
C GLY A 547 8.12 -15.97 -38.69
N LEU A 548 7.99 -15.18 -37.61
CA LEU A 548 9.07 -14.41 -36.98
C LEU A 548 10.18 -15.23 -36.28
N GLY A 549 10.22 -16.55 -36.47
CA GLY A 549 11.17 -17.47 -35.82
C GLY A 549 10.89 -17.69 -34.33
N LEU A 550 9.61 -17.58 -33.93
CA LEU A 550 9.17 -17.82 -32.57
C LEU A 550 8.77 -19.29 -32.39
N ASN A 551 9.36 -19.95 -31.39
CA ASN A 551 9.10 -21.34 -31.01
C ASN A 551 7.77 -21.44 -30.25
N PHE A 552 6.66 -21.28 -30.98
CA PHE A 552 5.33 -21.08 -30.40
C PHE A 552 4.30 -22.07 -30.97
N ASN A 553 3.71 -22.89 -30.10
CA ASN A 553 2.65 -23.83 -30.47
C ASN A 553 1.31 -23.40 -29.84
N ILE A 554 0.39 -22.92 -30.69
CA ILE A 554 -0.93 -22.43 -30.29
C ILE A 554 -1.72 -23.52 -29.54
N ALA A 555 -1.75 -24.75 -30.05
CA ALA A 555 -2.53 -25.84 -29.46
C ALA A 555 -1.99 -26.23 -28.07
N GLN A 556 -0.67 -26.25 -27.88
CA GLN A 556 -0.03 -26.47 -26.58
C GLN A 556 -0.38 -25.35 -25.60
N VAL A 557 -0.33 -24.09 -26.03
CA VAL A 557 -0.69 -22.93 -25.21
C VAL A 557 -2.15 -22.96 -24.78
N LEU A 558 -3.09 -23.19 -25.71
CA LEU A 558 -4.51 -23.29 -25.38
C LEU A 558 -4.79 -24.47 -24.43
N SER A 559 -4.13 -25.61 -24.63
CA SER A 559 -4.20 -26.77 -23.73
C SER A 559 -3.69 -26.43 -22.32
N LEU A 560 -2.52 -25.79 -22.22
CA LEU A 560 -1.89 -25.40 -20.96
C LEU A 560 -2.73 -24.36 -20.21
N SER A 561 -3.20 -23.31 -20.88
CA SER A 561 -4.06 -22.29 -20.29
C SER A 561 -5.42 -22.84 -19.83
N ARG A 562 -6.06 -23.75 -20.61
CA ARG A 562 -7.27 -24.48 -20.16
C ARG A 562 -7.00 -25.32 -18.92
N ARG A 563 -5.85 -26.03 -18.87
CA ARG A 563 -5.43 -26.77 -17.66
C ARG A 563 -5.22 -25.83 -16.47
N SER A 564 -4.64 -24.65 -16.66
CA SER A 564 -4.40 -23.65 -15.60
C SER A 564 -5.70 -23.14 -15.03
N ALA A 565 -6.62 -22.71 -15.89
CA ALA A 565 -7.95 -22.29 -15.49
C ALA A 565 -8.70 -23.40 -14.72
N ASN A 566 -8.60 -24.66 -15.14
CA ASN A 566 -9.27 -25.78 -14.49
C ASN A 566 -8.65 -26.14 -13.12
N LEU A 567 -7.32 -26.10 -12.98
CA LEU A 567 -6.65 -26.31 -11.69
C LEU A 567 -7.02 -25.19 -10.70
N LEU A 568 -6.87 -23.94 -11.12
CA LEU A 568 -7.20 -22.78 -10.29
C LEU A 568 -8.71 -22.74 -9.95
N SER A 569 -9.59 -23.21 -10.85
CA SER A 569 -11.03 -23.34 -10.57
C SER A 569 -11.29 -24.28 -9.38
N ARG A 570 -10.66 -25.48 -9.38
CA ARG A 570 -10.78 -26.46 -8.29
C ARG A 570 -10.25 -25.94 -6.95
N ILE A 571 -9.12 -25.22 -6.98
CA ILE A 571 -8.59 -24.56 -5.77
C ILE A 571 -9.59 -23.50 -5.29
N SER A 572 -10.14 -22.70 -6.20
CA SER A 572 -11.05 -21.60 -5.87
C SER A 572 -12.34 -22.07 -5.18
N GLU A 573 -12.83 -23.28 -5.46
CA GLU A 573 -14.01 -23.88 -4.80
C GLU A 573 -13.84 -23.96 -3.27
N SER A 574 -12.62 -24.18 -2.78
CA SER A 574 -12.29 -24.24 -1.34
C SER A 574 -12.03 -22.89 -0.68
N LEU A 575 -11.95 -21.81 -1.47
CA LEU A 575 -11.63 -20.45 -1.03
C LEU A 575 -12.88 -19.57 -0.95
N ASN A 576 -12.77 -18.43 -0.30
CA ASN A 576 -13.85 -17.44 -0.22
C ASN A 576 -14.22 -16.91 -1.61
N GLU A 577 -15.45 -16.41 -1.77
CA GLU A 577 -15.97 -15.84 -3.02
C GLU A 577 -15.21 -14.59 -3.46
N LYS A 578 -14.66 -13.81 -2.51
CA LYS A 578 -13.84 -12.63 -2.81
C LYS A 578 -12.36 -12.92 -3.04
N HIS A 579 -11.93 -14.18 -3.09
CA HIS A 579 -10.52 -14.54 -3.31
C HIS A 579 -10.08 -14.32 -4.77
N LEU A 580 -8.92 -13.67 -4.98
CA LEU A 580 -8.43 -13.23 -6.30
C LEU A 580 -8.39 -14.34 -7.37
N ILE A 581 -8.08 -15.58 -6.98
CA ILE A 581 -8.05 -16.74 -7.90
C ILE A 581 -9.35 -16.87 -8.70
N ARG A 582 -10.53 -16.59 -8.12
CA ARG A 582 -11.82 -16.69 -8.84
C ARG A 582 -11.88 -15.73 -10.04
N TYR A 583 -11.36 -14.52 -9.87
CA TYR A 583 -11.25 -13.52 -10.93
C TYR A 583 -10.18 -13.88 -11.96
N ILE A 584 -9.03 -14.44 -11.54
CA ILE A 584 -8.00 -14.97 -12.46
C ILE A 584 -8.58 -16.10 -13.33
N VAL A 585 -9.33 -17.03 -12.73
CA VAL A 585 -10.00 -18.14 -13.44
C VAL A 585 -11.02 -17.59 -14.45
N ARG A 586 -11.81 -16.58 -14.08
CA ARG A 586 -12.76 -15.91 -14.98
C ARG A 586 -12.00 -15.25 -16.14
N GLY A 587 -11.00 -14.43 -15.88
CA GLY A 587 -10.19 -13.74 -16.90
C GLY A 587 -9.54 -14.70 -17.91
N ILE A 588 -8.90 -15.78 -17.44
CA ILE A 588 -8.31 -16.79 -18.34
C ILE A 588 -9.40 -17.50 -19.17
N LYS A 589 -10.57 -17.82 -18.59
CA LYS A 589 -11.70 -18.42 -19.32
C LYS A 589 -12.28 -17.48 -20.37
N GLU A 590 -12.45 -16.19 -20.08
CA GLU A 590 -12.91 -15.20 -21.06
C GLU A 590 -11.90 -15.06 -22.22
N LEU A 591 -10.59 -14.99 -21.93
CA LEU A 591 -9.55 -14.95 -22.97
C LEU A 591 -9.55 -16.21 -23.86
N LEU A 592 -9.89 -17.38 -23.31
CA LEU A 592 -10.01 -18.63 -24.06
C LEU A 592 -11.21 -18.66 -25.02
N LYS A 593 -12.34 -18.03 -24.67
CA LYS A 593 -13.56 -18.00 -25.53
C LYS A 593 -13.28 -17.45 -26.93
N PHE A 594 -12.36 -16.49 -27.06
CA PHE A 594 -11.95 -15.93 -28.35
C PHE A 594 -11.34 -16.96 -29.32
N PHE A 595 -10.87 -18.11 -28.81
CA PHE A 595 -10.35 -19.23 -29.62
C PHE A 595 -11.34 -20.40 -29.75
N ASP A 596 -12.46 -20.37 -29.02
CA ASP A 596 -13.52 -21.39 -29.04
C ASP A 596 -14.70 -20.99 -29.94
N ALA A 597 -14.79 -19.72 -30.35
CA ALA A 597 -15.79 -19.25 -31.31
C ALA A 597 -15.44 -19.73 -32.74
N PRO A 598 -16.33 -20.44 -33.44
CA PRO A 598 -16.11 -20.78 -34.84
C PRO A 598 -16.20 -19.52 -35.70
N GLU A 599 -15.22 -19.29 -36.55
CA GLU A 599 -15.32 -18.27 -37.60
C GLU A 599 -16.51 -18.61 -38.49
N THR A 600 -17.55 -17.76 -38.49
CA THR A 600 -18.63 -17.85 -39.48
C THR A 600 -18.12 -17.29 -40.80
N PRO A 601 -17.94 -18.10 -41.86
CA PRO A 601 -17.56 -17.57 -43.17
C PRO A 601 -18.72 -16.75 -43.72
N ASN A 602 -18.47 -15.48 -44.05
CA ASN A 602 -19.47 -14.58 -44.64
C ASN A 602 -19.79 -15.00 -46.09
N SER A 603 -20.65 -16.01 -46.25
CA SER A 603 -21.25 -16.36 -47.54
C SER A 603 -22.48 -15.48 -47.81
N SER A 604 -22.26 -14.22 -48.17
CA SER A 604 -23.32 -13.35 -48.69
C SER A 604 -23.70 -13.75 -50.11
N THR A 605 -24.63 -14.71 -50.24
CA THR A 605 -25.25 -15.07 -51.52
C THR A 605 -25.98 -13.88 -52.12
N ASN A 606 -25.45 -13.33 -53.21
CA ASN A 606 -26.10 -12.32 -54.03
C ASN A 606 -27.38 -12.88 -54.68
N THR A 607 -28.54 -12.65 -54.07
CA THR A 607 -29.84 -12.76 -54.75
C THR A 607 -30.31 -11.37 -55.18
N ALA A 608 -30.23 -11.10 -56.48
CA ALA A 608 -30.66 -9.85 -57.06
C ALA A 608 -32.18 -9.68 -57.01
N HIS A 609 -32.65 -8.52 -56.51
CA HIS A 609 -33.99 -8.04 -56.82
C HIS A 609 -33.94 -6.61 -57.37
N ILE A 610 -34.25 -6.51 -58.66
CA ILE A 610 -34.35 -5.27 -59.43
C ILE A 610 -35.64 -4.55 -59.06
N ARG A 611 -35.58 -3.23 -58.78
CA ARG A 611 -36.68 -2.31 -59.10
C ARG A 611 -36.19 -0.89 -59.36
N ASN A 612 -36.59 -0.36 -60.52
CA ASN A 612 -36.23 0.96 -61.01
C ASN A 612 -37.13 2.06 -60.44
N THR A 613 -36.58 3.25 -60.23
CA THR A 613 -37.23 4.54 -60.56
C THR A 613 -36.15 5.59 -60.89
N VAL A 614 -36.47 6.51 -61.80
CA VAL A 614 -35.55 7.51 -62.39
C VAL A 614 -36.02 8.94 -61.99
N PRO A 615 -35.36 10.02 -62.45
CA PRO A 615 -34.48 10.87 -61.66
C PRO A 615 -35.15 12.18 -61.19
N ASP A 616 -34.45 12.96 -60.36
CA ASP A 616 -34.57 14.41 -60.43
C ASP A 616 -33.25 15.12 -60.09
N ALA A 617 -33.02 16.30 -60.66
CA ALA A 617 -31.70 16.94 -60.69
C ALA A 617 -31.68 18.31 -60.00
N ALA A 618 -30.79 18.48 -59.02
CA ALA A 618 -30.35 19.80 -58.55
C ALA A 618 -28.88 19.74 -58.12
N SER A 619 -28.03 20.53 -58.77
CA SER A 619 -26.58 20.52 -58.59
C SER A 619 -26.10 21.37 -57.42
N GLN A 620 -25.34 20.77 -56.49
CA GLN A 620 -24.35 21.49 -55.69
C GLN A 620 -23.04 20.70 -55.64
N ALA A 621 -21.94 21.38 -55.95
CA ALA A 621 -20.62 20.77 -56.00
C ALA A 621 -20.08 20.53 -54.58
N THR A 622 -19.76 19.29 -54.25
CA THR A 622 -18.88 18.93 -53.13
C THR A 622 -17.89 17.85 -53.56
N VAL A 623 -16.71 17.90 -52.94
CA VAL A 623 -15.52 17.13 -53.32
C VAL A 623 -15.76 15.63 -53.09
N ALA A 624 -15.30 14.78 -54.01
CA ALA A 624 -15.34 13.34 -53.84
C ALA A 624 -14.42 12.92 -52.67
N PRO A 625 -14.90 12.12 -51.69
CA PRO A 625 -14.03 11.51 -50.70
C PRO A 625 -13.29 10.31 -51.30
N ASP A 626 -12.00 10.18 -50.97
CA ASP A 626 -11.16 9.05 -51.38
C ASP A 626 -11.71 7.69 -50.88
N PRO A 627 -11.43 6.58 -51.60
CA PRO A 627 -11.94 5.24 -51.26
C PRO A 627 -11.31 4.61 -50.00
N VAL A 628 -10.64 5.39 -49.15
CA VAL A 628 -9.90 4.93 -47.96
C VAL A 628 -10.83 4.76 -46.74
N ASN A 629 -12.00 5.41 -46.71
CA ASN A 629 -12.85 5.47 -45.50
C ASN A 629 -13.92 4.37 -45.36
N MET A 630 -14.09 3.46 -46.32
CA MET A 630 -15.05 2.35 -46.19
C MET A 630 -14.48 1.09 -45.52
N MET A 631 -13.19 1.04 -45.20
CA MET A 631 -12.57 -0.12 -44.55
C MET A 631 -12.35 0.06 -43.03
N ASN A 632 -12.60 1.27 -42.50
CA ASN A 632 -12.47 1.60 -41.08
C ASN A 632 -13.79 1.56 -40.28
N SER A 633 -14.96 1.47 -40.95
CA SER A 633 -16.26 1.47 -40.27
C SER A 633 -16.61 0.13 -39.60
N ASP A 634 -16.10 -0.99 -40.11
CA ASP A 634 -16.50 -2.33 -39.63
C ASP A 634 -15.61 -2.85 -38.48
N LEU A 635 -14.47 -2.20 -38.20
CA LEU A 635 -13.64 -2.49 -37.02
C LEU A 635 -13.95 -1.61 -35.80
N SER A 636 -14.75 -0.55 -35.95
CA SER A 636 -15.00 0.43 -34.89
C SER A 636 -16.24 0.14 -34.03
N ASN A 637 -16.92 -0.99 -34.25
CA ASN A 637 -18.24 -1.27 -33.67
C ASN A 637 -18.31 -2.60 -32.90
N MET A 638 -17.32 -2.88 -32.04
CA MET A 638 -17.36 -3.93 -31.02
C MET A 638 -16.81 -3.40 -29.69
N ASN A 639 -17.64 -3.46 -28.64
CA ASN A 639 -17.36 -2.87 -27.33
C ASN A 639 -16.11 -3.44 -26.64
N GLY A 640 -15.30 -2.55 -26.06
CA GLY A 640 -14.56 -2.83 -24.81
C GLY A 640 -13.04 -2.95 -24.90
N PHE A 641 -12.47 -3.48 -25.99
CA PHE A 641 -11.03 -3.74 -26.08
C PHE A 641 -10.32 -2.77 -27.03
N ASN A 642 -9.69 -1.72 -26.48
CA ASN A 642 -8.79 -0.87 -27.26
C ASN A 642 -7.47 -1.62 -27.51
N MET A 643 -7.17 -1.90 -28.78
CA MET A 643 -6.11 -2.84 -29.15
C MET A 643 -4.69 -2.22 -29.14
N TYR A 644 -4.58 -0.90 -29.00
CA TYR A 644 -3.30 -0.18 -29.01
C TYR A 644 -2.46 -0.39 -27.74
N ASP A 645 -3.08 -0.56 -26.57
CA ASP A 645 -2.36 -0.80 -25.30
C ASP A 645 -1.67 -2.19 -25.25
N LEU A 646 -2.17 -3.14 -26.06
CA LEU A 646 -1.90 -4.58 -25.89
C LEU A 646 -0.53 -5.07 -26.38
N ILE A 647 0.23 -4.25 -27.10
CA ILE A 647 1.60 -4.56 -27.57
C ILE A 647 2.66 -3.74 -26.80
N GLY A 648 2.27 -2.61 -26.19
CA GLY A 648 3.14 -1.81 -25.32
C GLY A 648 3.36 -2.42 -23.93
N SER A 649 2.36 -3.12 -23.37
CA SER A 649 2.35 -3.55 -21.95
C SER A 649 3.38 -4.62 -21.52
N TYR A 650 4.34 -5.02 -22.36
CA TYR A 650 5.30 -6.09 -22.01
C TYR A 650 6.51 -5.54 -21.25
N GLY A 651 6.62 -5.86 -19.96
CA GLY A 651 7.80 -5.52 -19.18
C GLY A 651 7.56 -5.42 -17.67
N PHE A 652 8.11 -4.37 -17.08
CA PHE A 652 7.92 -4.03 -15.67
C PHE A 652 6.61 -3.25 -15.47
N GLY A 653 5.51 -3.98 -15.31
CA GLY A 653 4.27 -3.40 -14.84
C GLY A 653 3.02 -4.22 -15.13
N PHE A 654 2.09 -4.15 -14.18
CA PHE A 654 0.75 -4.72 -14.21
C PHE A 654 -0.32 -3.60 -14.18
N ASP A 655 0.10 -2.32 -14.27
CA ASP A 655 -0.77 -1.14 -14.36
C ASP A 655 -1.42 -1.06 -15.75
N ASP A 656 -2.25 -2.06 -16.01
CA ASP A 656 -3.19 -2.19 -17.12
C ASP A 656 -4.56 -2.43 -16.45
N GLU A 657 -5.32 -1.36 -16.17
CA GLU A 657 -6.70 -1.45 -15.66
C GLU A 657 -7.61 -2.48 -16.38
N PRO A 658 -7.48 -2.79 -17.69
CA PRO A 658 -8.33 -3.77 -18.35
C PRO A 658 -8.40 -5.16 -17.70
N PHE A 659 -7.34 -5.68 -17.06
CA PHE A 659 -7.36 -7.11 -16.68
C PHE A 659 -8.41 -7.46 -15.63
N VAL A 660 -8.64 -6.57 -14.65
CA VAL A 660 -9.70 -6.80 -13.66
C VAL A 660 -10.99 -6.09 -14.10
N GLY A 661 -10.92 -4.85 -14.59
CA GLY A 661 -12.08 -4.03 -14.93
C GLY A 661 -12.89 -4.51 -16.14
N GLN A 662 -12.26 -5.04 -17.20
CA GLN A 662 -12.93 -5.35 -18.48
C GLN A 662 -13.38 -6.81 -18.62
N ALA A 663 -13.09 -7.69 -17.65
CA ALA A 663 -13.59 -9.09 -17.64
C ALA A 663 -15.07 -9.23 -17.22
N ALA A 664 -15.78 -8.11 -17.07
CA ALA A 664 -17.19 -8.04 -16.71
C ALA A 664 -18.00 -7.27 -17.77
N PRO A 665 -18.99 -7.91 -18.44
CA PRO A 665 -19.97 -7.17 -19.22
C PRO A 665 -20.89 -6.41 -18.25
N SER A 666 -20.83 -5.07 -18.29
CA SER A 666 -21.66 -4.10 -17.56
C SER A 666 -21.64 -4.15 -16.01
N ASN A 667 -21.31 -3.01 -15.40
CA ASN A 667 -21.54 -2.60 -14.00
C ASN A 667 -21.03 -3.46 -12.83
N ASP A 668 -20.56 -4.69 -13.03
CA ASP A 668 -20.09 -5.60 -11.95
C ASP A 668 -18.73 -5.19 -11.30
N PHE A 669 -18.27 -3.94 -11.49
CA PHE A 669 -17.13 -3.37 -10.76
C PHE A 669 -17.53 -2.44 -9.60
N ASP A 670 -18.81 -2.47 -9.19
CA ASP A 670 -19.25 -2.08 -7.84
C ASP A 670 -18.70 -3.07 -6.80
N LEU A 671 -17.38 -3.07 -6.61
CA LEU A 671 -16.75 -3.87 -5.55
C LEU A 671 -17.15 -3.34 -4.16
N TRP A 672 -17.57 -2.07 -4.08
CA TRP A 672 -18.15 -1.38 -2.91
C TRP A 672 -19.10 -0.25 -3.35
N SER A 673 -20.40 -0.53 -3.50
CA SER A 673 -21.41 0.53 -3.41
C SER A 673 -21.53 0.98 -1.95
N THR A 674 -21.44 2.29 -1.70
CA THR A 674 -21.50 2.96 -0.38
C THR A 674 -22.78 2.72 0.41
#